data_AF-A0A942J7Q9-F1
#
_entry.id   AF-A0A942J7Q9-F1
#
_cell.length_a   1.000
_cell.length_b   1.000
_cell.length_c   1.000
_cell.angle_alpha   90.00
_cell.angle_beta   90.00
_cell.angle_gamma   90.00
#
_symmetry.space_group_name_H-M   'P 1'
#
loop_
_entity.id
_entity.type
_entity.pdbx_description
1 polymer ?
#
loop_
_entity_poly.entity_id
_entity_poly.type
_entity_poly.pdbx_seq_one_letter_code
_entity_poly.pdbx_strand_id
1 'polypeptide(L)'
;AVASAYSLYDYEIANDLGGEYAYNNLNERARRKGIRLASDMVPNHTGIFSKWVIERPDYFIQSNFPPFPNYRFTGPDLSDDPTVSIRIEDGYWSRSDAAVVFQRVDNRTGDVRYIYHGNDGTNMPWNDTAQLNMIKSEVREAVIQKIFDVARKFSIIRFDAAMTLAKKHFSRLWYPVPGRGGDIPSRSDYSISQEEFDRQFPKEFWREVVDRINNEMPETLLLAEAFWLMEGYFVRTLGMHRVYNSAFMHMMMKEENAKYRDLISNTLEFEPEILKRYVNFMSNPDEETAIKQFGTDDKYFGVCTLMVTLPGLPMFAHGQIEGFTEKYGMEYQRAYYNESPNQWLVERHKREIFPLMKKRYLFSQVTNFWLFDFYDGYGNLNENIFAYSNSERGDRAIVIFNNKYQNTSGTIFRSSPKLISSYDKKELQTKTLGEALGVNPTLQHFYIYREHVSNLEYLKSGSEFAFEGFRVELGAFRYLVYLDFREVYDGDGEYEKLARKLKGKGVPSIETSLAEMRLEPIHHAFENLFDDEMLGQFITPVVLGEVYNNQEVCCELLTKRFARLQKTIKNYYNLENDGEEILSKFRSIISTIRDITVFMNKHFFKDKDLLHRDKHHAFVLNGDFNYKENLILLLQQLVITFMKELFDEVRDVNSSNYYEKLMLSIPLRRILLRLGKGEYELHREILLLNILIQYNGQIRKLFSTEYESFSVHPFVDILIEIMNDNRGKLFIGVNEYEGITYYNKESFDELLGWLFTISLIQKDYSTGKLSDKLRLEEKKLIEGIQNKLKTLSEIRSLSDESSFMIDKLIEGLIRIH
;
A
#
# COMPACT_ATOMS: atom_id res chain seq x y z
N ALA A 1 -2.38 -30.68 -26.86
CA ALA A 1 -1.09 -30.21 -26.36
C ALA A 1 -0.14 -30.12 -27.54
N VAL A 2 0.68 -29.07 -27.60
CA VAL A 2 1.83 -29.04 -28.51
C VAL A 2 3.03 -29.72 -27.83
N ALA A 3 4.13 -29.90 -28.55
CA ALA A 3 5.38 -30.33 -27.92
C ALA A 3 5.78 -29.34 -26.81
N SER A 4 6.37 -29.85 -25.73
CA SER A 4 6.87 -29.01 -24.65
C SER A 4 7.89 -28.01 -25.18
N ALA A 5 7.83 -26.77 -24.69
CA ALA A 5 8.84 -25.75 -25.02
C ALA A 5 10.28 -26.14 -24.60
N TYR A 6 10.44 -27.15 -23.74
CA TYR A 6 11.75 -27.70 -23.37
C TYR A 6 12.24 -28.83 -24.29
N SER A 7 11.39 -29.35 -25.18
CA SER A 7 11.77 -30.29 -26.25
C SER A 7 12.31 -29.54 -27.48
N LEU A 8 13.53 -29.02 -27.36
CA LEU A 8 14.12 -28.09 -28.33
C LEU A 8 14.64 -28.79 -29.60
N TYR A 9 14.23 -28.28 -30.77
CA TYR A 9 14.86 -28.65 -32.06
C TYR A 9 16.27 -28.06 -32.20
N ASP A 10 16.40 -26.74 -31.98
CA ASP A 10 17.64 -25.97 -31.82
C ASP A 10 17.33 -24.63 -31.11
N TYR A 11 18.34 -23.85 -30.75
CA TYR A 11 18.25 -22.53 -30.12
C TYR A 11 18.00 -21.39 -31.12
N GLU A 12 17.02 -21.58 -32.00
CA GLU A 12 16.54 -20.59 -32.96
C GLU A 12 15.19 -20.02 -32.50
N ILE A 13 14.93 -18.73 -32.79
CA ILE A 13 13.63 -18.13 -32.45
C ILE A 13 12.57 -18.71 -33.38
N ALA A 14 11.54 -19.32 -32.79
CA ALA A 14 10.50 -20.02 -33.53
C ALA A 14 9.77 -19.10 -34.53
N ASN A 15 9.61 -19.58 -35.77
CA ASN A 15 9.02 -18.78 -36.86
C ASN A 15 7.53 -18.51 -36.67
N ASP A 16 6.81 -19.40 -35.99
CA ASP A 16 5.40 -19.24 -35.62
C ASP A 16 5.19 -18.13 -34.58
N LEU A 17 6.21 -17.82 -33.77
CA LEU A 17 6.29 -16.65 -32.90
C LEU A 17 6.79 -15.38 -33.60
N GLY A 18 7.07 -15.45 -34.91
CA GLY A 18 7.54 -14.34 -35.74
C GLY A 18 9.06 -14.23 -35.90
N GLY A 19 9.82 -15.22 -35.42
CA GLY A 19 11.25 -15.35 -35.65
C GLY A 19 12.12 -14.21 -35.10
N GLU A 20 13.34 -14.10 -35.62
CA GLU A 20 14.34 -13.10 -35.18
C GLU A 20 13.84 -11.65 -35.29
N TYR A 21 13.00 -11.34 -36.28
CA TYR A 21 12.45 -9.99 -36.44
C TYR A 21 11.54 -9.60 -35.26
N ALA A 22 10.59 -10.48 -34.91
CA ALA A 22 9.67 -10.23 -33.79
C ALA A 22 10.41 -10.14 -32.46
N TYR A 23 11.42 -11.02 -32.25
CA TYR A 23 12.31 -10.95 -31.10
C TYR A 23 13.03 -9.60 -30.99
N ASN A 24 13.67 -9.14 -32.07
CA ASN A 24 14.40 -7.87 -32.05
C ASN A 24 13.47 -6.68 -31.77
N ASN A 25 12.27 -6.67 -32.35
CA ASN A 25 11.26 -5.65 -32.06
C ASN A 25 10.86 -5.65 -30.58
N LEU A 26 10.60 -6.83 -29.99
CA LEU A 26 10.25 -6.94 -28.58
C LEU A 26 11.40 -6.47 -27.69
N ASN A 27 12.63 -6.88 -27.98
CA ASN A 27 13.83 -6.53 -27.23
C ASN A 27 14.08 -5.02 -27.23
N GLU A 28 13.94 -4.35 -28.38
CA GLU A 28 14.10 -2.90 -28.49
C GLU A 28 13.05 -2.14 -27.66
N ARG A 29 11.78 -2.55 -27.76
CA ARG A 29 10.69 -1.94 -26.96
C ARG A 29 10.88 -2.15 -25.47
N ALA A 30 11.28 -3.35 -25.05
CA ALA A 30 11.55 -3.68 -23.65
C ALA A 30 12.71 -2.82 -23.10
N ARG A 31 13.82 -2.72 -23.85
CA ARG A 31 14.99 -1.91 -23.47
C ARG A 31 14.65 -0.43 -23.33
N ARG A 32 13.82 0.14 -24.22
CA ARG A 32 13.32 1.53 -24.11
C ARG A 32 12.51 1.78 -22.83
N LYS A 33 12.02 0.72 -22.17
CA LYS A 33 11.30 0.77 -20.89
C LYS A 33 12.15 0.29 -19.71
N GLY A 34 13.45 0.05 -19.91
CA GLY A 34 14.35 -0.45 -18.86
C GLY A 34 14.13 -1.92 -18.50
N ILE A 35 13.42 -2.68 -19.34
CA ILE A 35 13.16 -4.11 -19.14
C ILE A 35 14.18 -4.90 -19.95
N ARG A 36 14.84 -5.88 -19.31
CA ARG A 36 15.75 -6.82 -19.96
C ARG A 36 15.03 -8.15 -20.16
N LEU A 37 15.15 -8.72 -21.35
CA LEU A 37 14.63 -10.06 -21.63
C LEU A 37 15.61 -11.10 -21.08
N ALA A 38 15.05 -12.14 -20.47
CA ALA A 38 15.77 -13.34 -20.07
C ALA A 38 15.36 -14.50 -20.98
N SER A 39 16.29 -15.41 -21.27
CA SER A 39 15.98 -16.68 -21.93
C SER A 39 16.01 -17.81 -20.92
N ASP A 40 15.07 -18.72 -21.06
CA ASP A 40 15.25 -20.07 -20.54
C ASP A 40 16.22 -20.84 -21.44
N MET A 41 16.97 -21.77 -20.87
CA MET A 41 17.93 -22.60 -21.59
C MET A 41 18.01 -23.98 -20.96
N VAL A 42 17.89 -25.01 -21.80
CA VAL A 42 17.92 -26.43 -21.43
C VAL A 42 19.22 -27.09 -21.90
N PRO A 43 20.28 -27.09 -21.10
CA PRO A 43 21.58 -27.61 -21.50
C PRO A 43 21.71 -29.14 -21.39
N ASN A 44 20.73 -29.81 -20.75
CA ASN A 44 20.84 -31.23 -20.40
C ASN A 44 20.44 -32.17 -21.55
N HIS A 45 19.46 -31.77 -22.36
CA HIS A 45 18.89 -32.60 -23.41
C HIS A 45 18.42 -31.73 -24.59
N THR A 46 18.08 -32.38 -25.70
CA THR A 46 17.32 -31.77 -26.81
C THR A 46 15.96 -32.45 -26.94
N GLY A 47 15.11 -32.01 -27.86
CA GLY A 47 13.96 -32.81 -28.30
C GLY A 47 14.39 -34.12 -28.97
N ILE A 48 13.50 -35.12 -29.00
CA ILE A 48 13.73 -36.39 -29.72
C ILE A 48 13.95 -36.16 -31.21
N PHE A 49 13.23 -35.19 -31.79
CA PHE A 49 13.47 -34.68 -33.13
C PHE A 49 14.20 -33.34 -33.02
N SER A 50 15.53 -33.39 -33.10
CA SER A 50 16.39 -32.21 -33.02
C SER A 50 17.49 -32.26 -34.07
N LYS A 51 18.07 -31.09 -34.36
CA LYS A 51 19.20 -30.99 -35.30
C LYS A 51 20.34 -31.92 -34.91
N TRP A 52 20.66 -32.02 -33.62
CA TRP A 52 21.72 -32.90 -33.14
C TRP A 52 21.35 -34.38 -33.23
N VAL A 53 20.10 -34.80 -33.00
CA VAL A 53 19.72 -36.22 -33.17
C VAL A 53 19.86 -36.65 -34.65
N ILE A 54 19.61 -35.74 -35.59
CA ILE A 54 19.75 -36.00 -37.03
C ILE A 54 21.23 -36.01 -37.43
N GLU A 55 21.97 -34.94 -37.12
CA GLU A 55 23.31 -34.68 -37.65
C GLU A 55 24.47 -35.20 -36.80
N ARG A 56 24.25 -35.40 -35.49
CA ARG A 56 25.25 -35.77 -34.46
C ARG A 56 24.68 -36.78 -33.45
N PRO A 57 24.16 -37.94 -33.89
CA PRO A 57 23.55 -38.91 -32.98
C PRO A 57 24.55 -39.47 -31.94
N ASP A 58 25.85 -39.35 -32.19
CA ASP A 58 26.91 -39.70 -31.25
C ASP A 58 27.00 -38.77 -30.03
N TYR A 59 26.34 -37.61 -30.02
CA TYR A 59 26.33 -36.70 -28.87
C TYR A 59 25.50 -37.22 -27.70
N PHE A 60 24.65 -38.22 -27.92
CA PHE A 60 23.67 -38.67 -26.95
C PHE A 60 24.10 -39.93 -26.20
N ILE A 61 23.52 -40.13 -25.02
CA ILE A 61 23.62 -41.40 -24.30
C ILE A 61 22.77 -42.42 -25.04
N GLN A 62 23.38 -43.53 -25.47
CA GLN A 62 22.74 -44.49 -26.36
C GLN A 62 23.26 -45.91 -26.16
N SER A 63 22.50 -46.88 -26.67
CA SER A 63 22.83 -48.30 -26.75
C SER A 63 22.60 -48.81 -28.17
N ASN A 64 23.34 -49.86 -28.56
CA ASN A 64 23.15 -50.56 -29.85
C ASN A 64 22.01 -51.59 -29.78
N PHE A 65 21.52 -51.92 -28.58
CA PHE A 65 20.45 -52.88 -28.36
C PHE A 65 19.38 -52.29 -27.42
N PRO A 66 18.12 -52.72 -27.51
CA PRO A 66 17.10 -52.32 -26.55
C PRO A 66 17.54 -52.67 -25.12
N PRO A 67 17.40 -51.76 -24.15
CA PRO A 67 17.82 -52.00 -22.78
C PRO A 67 17.01 -53.12 -22.10
N PHE A 68 15.79 -53.37 -22.56
CA PHE A 68 14.95 -54.45 -22.06
C PHE A 68 14.41 -55.33 -23.19
N PRO A 69 14.36 -56.66 -23.02
CA PRO A 69 13.93 -57.59 -24.08
C PRO A 69 12.48 -57.43 -24.53
N ASN A 70 11.61 -56.87 -23.68
CA ASN A 70 10.18 -56.68 -23.96
C ASN A 70 9.87 -55.41 -24.77
N TYR A 71 10.84 -54.51 -24.95
CA TYR A 71 10.63 -53.23 -25.63
C TYR A 71 10.24 -53.42 -27.10
N ARG A 72 9.22 -52.68 -27.52
CA ARG A 72 8.71 -52.67 -28.90
C ARG A 72 8.62 -51.24 -29.40
N PHE A 73 8.96 -51.05 -30.66
CA PHE A 73 9.00 -49.75 -31.33
C PHE A 73 8.16 -49.82 -32.61
N THR A 74 6.88 -50.15 -32.45
CA THR A 74 5.93 -50.34 -33.56
C THR A 74 5.00 -49.14 -33.75
N GLY A 75 5.05 -48.18 -32.83
CA GLY A 75 4.36 -46.91 -32.92
C GLY A 75 4.73 -46.04 -34.12
N PRO A 76 4.07 -44.88 -34.27
CA PRO A 76 4.27 -43.97 -35.39
C PRO A 76 5.71 -43.43 -35.44
N ASP A 77 6.15 -43.10 -36.65
CA ASP A 77 7.38 -42.34 -36.86
C ASP A 77 7.15 -40.88 -36.47
N LEU A 78 8.00 -40.36 -35.59
CA LEU A 78 7.93 -39.01 -35.03
C LEU A 78 8.98 -38.07 -35.66
N SER A 79 9.68 -38.50 -36.70
CA SER A 79 10.62 -37.67 -37.44
C SER A 79 9.94 -36.96 -38.61
N ASP A 80 10.17 -35.65 -38.74
CA ASP A 80 9.79 -34.89 -39.94
C ASP A 80 10.85 -34.98 -41.06
N ASP A 81 12.04 -35.52 -40.76
CA ASP A 81 13.12 -35.74 -41.73
C ASP A 81 13.04 -37.16 -42.31
N PRO A 82 12.90 -37.35 -43.64
CA PRO A 82 12.74 -38.68 -44.25
C PRO A 82 13.98 -39.57 -44.12
N THR A 83 15.15 -39.01 -43.82
CA THR A 83 16.41 -39.75 -43.69
C THR A 83 16.57 -40.44 -42.35
N VAL A 84 15.76 -40.09 -41.35
CA VAL A 84 15.81 -40.68 -40.00
C VAL A 84 14.41 -41.04 -39.55
N SER A 85 14.22 -42.22 -38.99
CA SER A 85 12.97 -42.59 -38.31
C SER A 85 13.16 -42.59 -36.80
N ILE A 86 12.18 -42.05 -36.07
CA ILE A 86 12.18 -41.92 -34.61
C ILE A 86 10.92 -42.57 -34.05
N ARG A 87 11.07 -43.53 -33.14
CA ARG A 87 9.93 -44.24 -32.53
C ARG A 87 10.11 -44.37 -31.03
N ILE A 88 9.07 -44.02 -30.27
CA ILE A 88 9.02 -44.22 -28.81
C ILE A 88 8.59 -45.66 -28.52
N GLU A 89 9.04 -46.20 -27.39
CA GLU A 89 8.63 -47.52 -26.92
C GLU A 89 7.10 -47.58 -26.66
N ASP A 90 6.47 -48.65 -27.15
CA ASP A 90 5.01 -48.77 -27.24
C ASP A 90 4.29 -48.71 -25.87
N GLY A 91 4.92 -49.26 -24.82
CA GLY A 91 4.41 -49.30 -23.46
C GLY A 91 4.26 -47.93 -22.77
N TYR A 92 4.89 -46.89 -23.32
CA TYR A 92 4.75 -45.51 -22.82
C TYR A 92 3.30 -45.02 -22.88
N TRP A 93 2.63 -45.18 -24.02
CA TRP A 93 1.29 -44.63 -24.25
C TRP A 93 0.23 -45.30 -23.38
N SER A 94 0.40 -46.61 -23.11
CA SER A 94 -0.44 -47.38 -22.20
C SER A 94 -0.01 -47.28 -20.73
N ARG A 95 1.10 -46.60 -20.42
CA ARG A 95 1.75 -46.54 -19.09
C ARG A 95 2.00 -47.92 -18.50
N SER A 96 2.22 -48.92 -19.35
CA SER A 96 2.50 -50.30 -18.93
C SER A 96 3.98 -50.55 -18.66
N ASP A 97 4.85 -49.70 -19.18
CA ASP A 97 6.29 -49.68 -18.89
C ASP A 97 6.81 -48.23 -19.03
N ALA A 98 8.00 -47.95 -18.47
CA ALA A 98 8.66 -46.66 -18.64
C ALA A 98 9.55 -46.72 -19.88
N ALA A 99 9.26 -45.93 -20.92
CA ALA A 99 10.12 -45.83 -22.10
C ALA A 99 11.43 -45.09 -21.76
N VAL A 100 12.48 -45.82 -21.36
CA VAL A 100 13.78 -45.18 -21.01
C VAL A 100 14.60 -44.79 -22.23
N VAL A 101 14.29 -45.34 -23.40
CA VAL A 101 14.91 -45.01 -24.69
C VAL A 101 13.85 -44.87 -25.80
N PHE A 102 14.20 -44.14 -26.85
CA PHE A 102 13.54 -44.19 -28.15
C PHE A 102 14.47 -44.82 -29.20
N GLN A 103 13.88 -45.40 -30.23
CA GLN A 103 14.60 -45.94 -31.37
C GLN A 103 14.83 -44.85 -32.42
N ARG A 104 16.08 -44.71 -32.86
CA ARG A 104 16.49 -43.93 -34.03
C ARG A 104 16.98 -44.89 -35.11
N VAL A 105 16.45 -44.79 -36.32
CA VAL A 105 16.92 -45.53 -37.49
C VAL A 105 17.41 -44.54 -38.54
N ASP A 106 18.67 -44.67 -38.98
CA ASP A 106 19.11 -43.96 -40.19
C ASP A 106 18.61 -44.72 -41.41
N ASN A 107 17.65 -44.17 -42.13
CA ASN A 107 16.99 -44.82 -43.26
C ASN A 107 17.92 -44.99 -44.47
N ARG A 108 19.08 -44.32 -44.49
CA ARG A 108 20.07 -44.44 -45.57
C ARG A 108 21.01 -45.60 -45.34
N THR A 109 21.37 -45.89 -44.09
CA THR A 109 22.36 -46.92 -43.73
C THR A 109 21.75 -48.16 -43.08
N GLY A 110 20.53 -48.05 -42.55
CA GLY A 110 19.92 -49.06 -41.68
C GLY A 110 20.48 -49.08 -40.26
N ASP A 111 21.30 -48.08 -39.86
CA ASP A 111 21.87 -47.99 -38.50
C ASP A 111 20.76 -47.76 -37.48
N VAL A 112 20.63 -48.68 -36.52
CA VAL A 112 19.62 -48.62 -35.46
C VAL A 112 20.30 -48.31 -34.14
N ARG A 113 19.85 -47.25 -33.46
CA ARG A 113 20.33 -46.85 -32.14
C ARG A 113 19.17 -46.64 -31.19
N TYR A 114 19.42 -46.89 -29.91
CA TYR A 114 18.46 -46.66 -28.83
C TYR A 114 18.99 -45.53 -27.96
N ILE A 115 18.40 -44.35 -28.10
CA ILE A 115 18.84 -43.13 -27.43
C ILE A 115 18.02 -42.93 -26.16
N TYR A 116 18.69 -42.60 -25.06
CA TYR A 116 18.03 -42.38 -23.78
C TYR A 116 17.25 -41.08 -23.74
N HIS A 117 16.07 -41.13 -23.14
CA HIS A 117 15.29 -39.96 -22.78
C HIS A 117 15.91 -39.25 -21.58
N GLY A 118 15.77 -37.92 -21.49
CA GLY A 118 16.19 -37.15 -20.31
C GLY A 118 15.44 -37.60 -19.05
N ASN A 119 16.14 -37.61 -17.91
CA ASN A 119 15.59 -38.07 -16.64
C ASN A 119 16.37 -37.43 -15.47
N ASP A 120 15.67 -37.07 -14.40
CA ASP A 120 16.23 -36.51 -13.16
C ASP A 120 16.37 -37.53 -12.01
N GLY A 121 15.95 -38.77 -12.25
CA GLY A 121 16.00 -39.90 -11.32
C GLY A 121 14.79 -40.03 -10.39
N THR A 122 13.73 -39.22 -10.55
CA THR A 122 12.60 -39.20 -9.61
C THR A 122 11.33 -39.88 -10.14
N ASN A 123 11.08 -39.82 -11.44
CA ASN A 123 9.83 -40.26 -12.07
C ASN A 123 10.09 -40.96 -13.42
N MET A 124 9.04 -41.11 -14.22
CA MET A 124 9.16 -41.52 -15.62
C MET A 124 10.07 -40.56 -16.39
N PRO A 125 10.85 -41.07 -17.34
CA PRO A 125 11.67 -40.23 -18.22
C PRO A 125 10.83 -39.26 -19.04
N TRP A 126 11.44 -38.13 -19.41
CA TRP A 126 10.85 -37.13 -20.31
C TRP A 126 10.90 -37.66 -21.75
N ASN A 127 9.83 -38.33 -22.16
CA ASN A 127 9.71 -39.11 -23.40
C ASN A 127 9.84 -38.29 -24.70
N ASP A 128 9.76 -36.97 -24.63
CA ASP A 128 9.94 -36.06 -25.75
C ASP A 128 11.37 -35.50 -25.83
N THR A 129 12.29 -35.98 -24.99
CA THR A 129 13.67 -35.49 -24.91
C THR A 129 14.71 -36.56 -25.28
N ALA A 130 15.91 -36.13 -25.68
CA ALA A 130 17.08 -36.94 -25.97
C ALA A 130 18.27 -36.47 -25.11
N GLN A 131 18.77 -37.34 -24.24
CA GLN A 131 19.78 -37.02 -23.23
C GLN A 131 21.18 -36.87 -23.82
N LEU A 132 21.82 -35.72 -23.59
CA LEU A 132 23.20 -35.47 -24.01
C LEU A 132 24.21 -36.23 -23.15
N ASN A 133 25.28 -36.70 -23.79
CA ASN A 133 26.36 -37.39 -23.13
C ASN A 133 27.50 -36.43 -22.73
N MET A 134 27.36 -35.85 -21.54
CA MET A 134 28.31 -34.90 -20.98
C MET A 134 29.65 -35.50 -20.56
N ILE A 135 29.86 -36.82 -20.69
CA ILE A 135 31.18 -37.43 -20.49
C ILE A 135 32.15 -37.05 -21.64
N LYS A 136 31.60 -36.77 -22.82
CA LYS A 136 32.36 -36.37 -24.01
C LYS A 136 32.71 -34.89 -23.96
N SER A 137 33.99 -34.57 -24.13
CA SER A 137 34.48 -33.18 -24.15
C SER A 137 33.89 -32.37 -25.29
N GLU A 138 33.72 -32.97 -26.49
CA GLU A 138 33.15 -32.26 -27.64
C GLU A 138 31.68 -31.88 -27.43
N VAL A 139 30.92 -32.70 -26.69
CA VAL A 139 29.52 -32.40 -26.35
C VAL A 139 29.47 -31.24 -25.36
N ARG A 140 30.30 -31.26 -24.31
CA ARG A 140 30.38 -30.15 -23.35
C ARG A 140 30.73 -28.83 -24.04
N GLU A 141 31.72 -28.83 -24.93
CA GLU A 141 32.09 -27.64 -25.68
C GLU A 141 30.96 -27.17 -26.61
N ALA A 142 30.28 -28.07 -27.30
CA ALA A 142 29.15 -27.72 -28.16
C ALA A 142 28.01 -27.08 -27.37
N VAL A 143 27.68 -27.60 -26.18
CA VAL A 143 26.68 -26.99 -25.29
C VAL A 143 27.14 -25.61 -24.80
N ILE A 144 28.41 -25.45 -24.42
CA ILE A 144 28.96 -24.13 -24.02
C ILE A 144 28.83 -23.12 -25.16
N GLN A 145 29.17 -23.49 -26.39
CA GLN A 145 29.03 -22.59 -27.53
C GLN A 145 27.57 -22.18 -27.76
N LYS A 146 26.61 -23.10 -27.57
CA LYS A 146 25.18 -22.76 -27.60
C LYS A 146 24.78 -21.80 -26.47
N ILE A 147 25.34 -21.94 -25.26
CA ILE A 147 25.13 -20.98 -24.16
C ILE A 147 25.61 -19.60 -24.57
N PHE A 148 26.78 -19.52 -25.22
CA PHE A 148 27.33 -18.26 -25.72
C PHE A 148 26.47 -17.66 -26.84
N ASP A 149 25.94 -18.47 -27.75
CA ASP A 149 25.02 -18.02 -28.80
C ASP A 149 23.75 -17.40 -28.19
N VAL A 150 23.19 -18.02 -27.15
CA VAL A 150 22.05 -17.48 -26.39
C VAL A 150 22.43 -16.21 -25.63
N ALA A 151 23.60 -16.17 -24.97
CA ALA A 151 24.09 -15.01 -24.23
C ALA A 151 24.29 -13.77 -25.10
N ARG A 152 24.65 -13.95 -26.39
CA ARG A 152 24.75 -12.83 -27.35
C ARG A 152 23.39 -12.17 -27.62
N LYS A 153 22.29 -12.90 -27.46
CA LYS A 153 20.92 -12.39 -27.61
C LYS A 153 20.38 -11.89 -26.27
N PHE A 154 20.54 -12.67 -25.20
CA PHE A 154 19.94 -12.40 -23.89
C PHE A 154 20.99 -12.12 -22.82
N SER A 155 20.88 -10.96 -22.17
CA SER A 155 21.76 -10.56 -21.05
C SER A 155 21.47 -11.32 -19.75
N ILE A 156 20.40 -12.12 -19.71
CA ILE A 156 20.00 -12.93 -18.56
C ILE A 156 19.64 -14.31 -19.07
N ILE A 157 20.21 -15.36 -18.50
CA ILE A 157 19.92 -16.75 -18.84
C ILE A 157 19.49 -17.49 -17.58
N ARG A 158 18.34 -18.15 -17.63
CA ARG A 158 17.89 -19.12 -16.65
C ARG A 158 18.18 -20.51 -17.19
N PHE A 159 18.91 -21.32 -16.43
CA PHE A 159 19.21 -22.69 -16.76
C PHE A 159 18.22 -23.63 -16.08
N ASP A 160 17.50 -24.38 -16.90
CA ASP A 160 16.57 -25.43 -16.48
C ASP A 160 17.31 -26.62 -15.86
N ALA A 161 16.73 -27.17 -14.78
CA ALA A 161 17.19 -28.39 -14.12
C ALA A 161 18.73 -28.48 -13.96
N ALA A 162 19.38 -27.37 -13.61
CA ALA A 162 20.83 -27.21 -13.69
C ALA A 162 21.59 -28.23 -12.81
N MET A 163 20.97 -28.69 -11.71
CA MET A 163 21.53 -29.72 -10.83
C MET A 163 21.84 -31.05 -11.53
N THR A 164 21.09 -31.40 -12.58
CA THR A 164 21.31 -32.63 -13.37
C THR A 164 22.69 -32.70 -14.03
N LEU A 165 23.28 -31.54 -14.32
CA LEU A 165 24.58 -31.42 -14.97
C LEU A 165 25.77 -31.25 -14.00
N ALA A 166 25.52 -31.20 -12.68
CA ALA A 166 26.61 -31.26 -11.71
C ALA A 166 27.25 -32.65 -11.75
N LYS A 167 28.59 -32.75 -11.74
CA LYS A 167 29.31 -34.02 -11.94
C LYS A 167 28.78 -35.17 -11.09
N LYS A 168 28.53 -34.90 -9.80
CA LYS A 168 27.99 -35.88 -8.84
C LYS A 168 26.66 -36.47 -9.30
N HIS A 169 25.73 -35.63 -9.76
CA HIS A 169 24.41 -36.07 -10.19
C HIS A 169 24.45 -36.71 -11.57
N PHE A 170 25.24 -36.15 -12.49
CA PHE A 170 25.42 -36.74 -13.81
C PHE A 170 25.99 -38.16 -13.72
N SER A 171 27.00 -38.39 -12.87
CA SER A 171 27.49 -39.74 -12.57
C SER A 171 26.41 -40.61 -11.95
N ARG A 172 25.73 -40.16 -10.89
CA ARG A 172 24.68 -40.94 -10.21
C ARG A 172 23.58 -41.43 -11.17
N LEU A 173 23.14 -40.57 -12.09
CA LEU A 173 22.05 -40.86 -13.03
C LEU A 173 22.50 -41.78 -14.17
N TRP A 174 23.61 -41.43 -14.83
CA TRP A 174 23.96 -42.01 -16.13
C TRP A 174 25.10 -43.02 -16.09
N TYR A 175 25.98 -42.91 -15.10
CA TYR A 175 27.22 -43.69 -14.96
C TYR A 175 27.46 -44.03 -13.48
N PRO A 176 26.56 -44.82 -12.87
CA PRO A 176 26.62 -45.09 -11.44
C PRO A 176 27.89 -45.84 -11.06
N VAL A 177 28.36 -45.67 -9.83
CA VAL A 177 29.54 -46.41 -9.34
C VAL A 177 29.18 -47.89 -9.14
N PRO A 178 30.05 -48.85 -9.54
CA PRO A 178 29.80 -50.27 -9.35
C PRO A 178 29.39 -50.61 -7.91
N GLY A 179 28.32 -51.40 -7.76
CA GLY A 179 27.82 -51.86 -6.46
C GLY A 179 26.92 -50.87 -5.70
N ARG A 180 26.67 -49.65 -6.21
CA ARG A 180 25.75 -48.69 -5.59
C ARG A 180 24.34 -48.66 -6.19
N GLY A 181 24.11 -49.36 -7.31
CA GLY A 181 22.89 -49.23 -8.10
C GLY A 181 22.82 -47.90 -8.86
N GLY A 182 21.87 -47.76 -9.78
CA GLY A 182 21.63 -46.53 -10.54
C GLY A 182 20.17 -46.09 -10.44
N ASP A 183 19.93 -44.78 -10.47
CA ASP A 183 18.58 -44.21 -10.42
C ASP A 183 17.78 -44.50 -11.71
N ILE A 184 18.47 -44.79 -12.81
CA ILE A 184 17.86 -45.10 -14.10
C ILE A 184 17.93 -46.64 -14.33
N PRO A 185 16.79 -47.36 -14.38
CA PRO A 185 16.71 -48.83 -14.33
C PRO A 185 17.45 -49.67 -15.39
N SER A 186 18.21 -49.08 -16.32
CA SER A 186 19.09 -49.80 -17.29
C SER A 186 20.53 -49.27 -17.34
N ARG A 187 20.88 -48.29 -16.50
CA ARG A 187 22.22 -47.67 -16.51
C ARG A 187 23.22 -48.35 -15.59
N SER A 188 22.77 -49.25 -14.71
CA SER A 188 23.65 -50.04 -13.84
C SER A 188 24.70 -50.86 -14.60
N ASP A 189 24.34 -51.35 -15.79
CA ASP A 189 25.25 -52.13 -16.67
C ASP A 189 26.36 -51.26 -17.30
N TYR A 190 26.21 -49.94 -17.25
CA TYR A 190 27.15 -48.95 -17.75
C TYR A 190 27.91 -48.26 -16.60
N SER A 191 28.03 -48.94 -15.46
CA SER A 191 28.74 -48.43 -14.30
C SER A 191 30.23 -48.22 -14.59
N ILE A 192 30.78 -47.11 -14.07
CA ILE A 192 32.21 -46.80 -14.19
C ILE A 192 32.77 -46.41 -12.83
N SER A 193 34.07 -46.65 -12.60
CA SER A 193 34.71 -46.25 -11.36
C SER A 193 34.75 -44.71 -11.25
N GLN A 194 34.81 -44.21 -10.02
CA GLN A 194 34.90 -42.77 -9.78
C GLN A 194 36.15 -42.17 -10.44
N GLU A 195 37.29 -42.87 -10.38
CA GLU A 195 38.54 -42.45 -11.03
C GLU A 195 38.41 -42.35 -12.54
N GLU A 196 37.72 -43.30 -13.18
CA GLU A 196 37.47 -43.28 -14.61
C GLU A 196 36.54 -42.14 -15.00
N PHE A 197 35.45 -41.95 -14.23
CA PHE A 197 34.52 -40.84 -14.45
C PHE A 197 35.25 -39.49 -14.35
N ASP A 198 36.05 -39.29 -13.31
CA ASP A 198 36.79 -38.05 -13.11
C ASP A 198 37.86 -37.81 -14.17
N ARG A 199 38.42 -38.87 -14.76
CA ARG A 199 39.33 -38.74 -15.91
C ARG A 199 38.61 -38.23 -17.16
N GLN A 200 37.40 -38.69 -17.44
CA GLN A 200 36.64 -38.30 -18.64
C GLN A 200 35.85 -37.00 -18.45
N PHE A 201 35.45 -36.69 -17.21
CA PHE A 201 34.75 -35.48 -16.81
C PHE A 201 35.56 -34.73 -15.72
N PRO A 202 36.72 -34.13 -16.07
CA PRO A 202 37.67 -33.61 -15.08
C PRO A 202 37.19 -32.36 -14.33
N LYS A 203 36.49 -31.44 -15.00
CA LYS A 203 36.05 -30.16 -14.43
C LYS A 203 34.53 -30.14 -14.24
N GLU A 204 34.05 -29.38 -13.26
CA GLU A 204 32.61 -29.09 -13.15
C GLU A 204 32.16 -28.27 -14.35
N PHE A 205 31.16 -28.76 -15.08
CA PHE A 205 30.65 -28.10 -16.29
C PHE A 205 30.23 -26.65 -16.01
N TRP A 206 29.43 -26.44 -14.97
CA TRP A 206 28.94 -25.10 -14.60
C TRP A 206 30.05 -24.15 -14.17
N ARG A 207 31.11 -24.67 -13.53
CA ARG A 207 32.25 -23.84 -13.15
C ARG A 207 32.95 -23.30 -14.40
N GLU A 208 33.13 -24.15 -15.39
CA GLU A 208 33.71 -23.76 -16.68
C GLU A 208 32.84 -22.75 -17.42
N VAL A 209 31.52 -22.96 -17.45
CA VAL A 209 30.57 -22.00 -18.05
C VAL A 209 30.67 -20.63 -17.37
N VAL A 210 30.60 -20.60 -16.04
CA VAL A 210 30.62 -19.36 -15.26
C VAL A 210 31.95 -18.62 -15.44
N ASP A 211 33.09 -19.33 -15.32
CA ASP A 211 34.41 -18.70 -15.45
C ASP A 211 34.60 -18.11 -16.87
N ARG A 212 34.14 -18.81 -17.92
CA ARG A 212 34.20 -18.31 -19.30
C ARG A 212 33.27 -17.13 -19.54
N ILE A 213 32.01 -17.19 -19.09
CA ILE A 213 31.06 -16.08 -19.21
C ILE A 213 31.57 -14.84 -18.46
N ASN A 214 32.15 -14.99 -17.28
CA ASN A 214 32.71 -13.86 -16.52
C ASN A 214 33.89 -13.20 -17.23
N ASN A 215 34.70 -13.98 -17.96
CA ASN A 215 35.84 -13.46 -18.70
C ASN A 215 35.44 -12.84 -20.05
N GLU A 216 34.53 -13.50 -20.78
CA GLU A 216 34.23 -13.17 -22.18
C GLU A 216 32.97 -12.28 -22.32
N MET A 217 31.99 -12.43 -21.42
CA MET A 217 30.69 -11.75 -21.47
C MET A 217 30.20 -11.32 -20.06
N PRO A 218 30.97 -10.49 -19.32
CA PRO A 218 30.75 -10.19 -17.90
C PRO A 218 29.40 -9.54 -17.56
N GLU A 219 28.73 -8.94 -18.56
CA GLU A 219 27.41 -8.34 -18.40
C GLU A 219 26.26 -9.38 -18.38
N THR A 220 26.56 -10.66 -18.62
CA THR A 220 25.56 -11.74 -18.66
C THR A 220 25.27 -12.27 -17.27
N LEU A 221 24.02 -12.15 -16.83
CA LEU A 221 23.56 -12.71 -15.57
C LEU A 221 23.09 -14.16 -15.76
N LEU A 222 23.57 -15.06 -14.91
CA LEU A 222 23.26 -16.49 -14.97
C LEU A 222 22.43 -16.92 -13.75
N LEU A 223 21.26 -17.49 -13.99
CA LEU A 223 20.35 -18.02 -12.98
C LEU A 223 20.32 -19.54 -13.12
N ALA A 224 20.57 -20.26 -12.04
CA ALA A 224 20.35 -21.71 -12.00
C ALA A 224 19.03 -22.02 -11.31
N GLU A 225 18.16 -22.76 -12.00
CA GLU A 225 17.19 -23.58 -11.31
C GLU A 225 17.92 -24.82 -10.79
N ALA A 226 18.16 -24.88 -9.48
CA ALA A 226 18.72 -26.03 -8.83
C ALA A 226 17.91 -26.34 -7.57
N PHE A 227 17.57 -27.61 -7.39
CA PHE A 227 16.88 -28.10 -6.20
C PHE A 227 17.81 -29.02 -5.38
N TRP A 228 17.25 -29.71 -4.39
CA TRP A 228 17.95 -30.68 -3.53
C TRP A 228 18.98 -30.10 -2.56
N LEU A 229 18.73 -28.90 -2.03
CA LEU A 229 19.60 -28.24 -1.05
C LEU A 229 21.03 -27.96 -1.60
N MET A 230 21.15 -27.80 -2.92
CA MET A 230 22.40 -27.55 -3.63
C MET A 230 22.70 -26.06 -3.85
N GLU A 231 21.85 -25.16 -3.39
CA GLU A 231 21.92 -23.73 -3.69
C GLU A 231 23.27 -23.15 -3.22
N GLY A 232 23.71 -23.53 -2.02
CA GLY A 232 25.02 -23.17 -1.49
C GLY A 232 26.20 -23.71 -2.31
N TYR A 233 26.06 -24.89 -2.91
CA TYR A 233 27.08 -25.48 -3.80
C TYR A 233 27.16 -24.73 -5.14
N PHE A 234 26.02 -24.43 -5.77
CA PHE A 234 25.96 -23.65 -7.00
C PHE A 234 26.55 -22.25 -6.82
N VAL A 235 26.24 -21.60 -5.71
CA VAL A 235 26.77 -20.26 -5.40
C VAL A 235 28.27 -20.30 -5.12
N ARG A 236 28.69 -21.11 -4.14
CA ARG A 236 30.05 -21.05 -3.59
C ARG A 236 31.07 -21.76 -4.47
N THR A 237 30.73 -22.96 -4.92
CA THR A 237 31.67 -23.84 -5.62
C THR A 237 31.62 -23.57 -7.12
N LEU A 238 30.42 -23.54 -7.72
CA LEU A 238 30.26 -23.36 -9.16
C LEU A 238 30.31 -21.88 -9.57
N GLY A 239 30.08 -20.95 -8.65
CA GLY A 239 30.18 -19.51 -8.90
C GLY A 239 28.93 -18.89 -9.52
N MET A 240 27.80 -19.63 -9.58
CA MET A 240 26.58 -19.16 -10.21
C MET A 240 26.12 -17.81 -9.64
N HIS A 241 25.67 -16.91 -10.52
CA HIS A 241 25.30 -15.55 -10.12
C HIS A 241 24.04 -15.54 -9.25
N ARG A 242 23.04 -16.35 -9.62
CA ARG A 242 21.76 -16.46 -8.92
C ARG A 242 21.27 -17.90 -8.91
N VAL A 243 20.61 -18.32 -7.84
CA VAL A 243 20.08 -19.68 -7.70
C VAL A 243 18.69 -19.64 -7.07
N TYR A 244 17.77 -20.47 -7.59
CA TYR A 244 16.42 -20.60 -7.07
C TYR A 244 16.44 -21.06 -5.60
N ASN A 245 15.57 -20.49 -4.78
CA ASN A 245 15.39 -20.87 -3.38
C ASN A 245 14.01 -21.50 -3.17
N SER A 246 13.84 -22.76 -3.56
CA SER A 246 12.56 -23.47 -3.36
C SER A 246 12.24 -23.70 -1.88
N ALA A 247 13.26 -23.71 -1.01
CA ALA A 247 13.07 -23.79 0.43
C ALA A 247 12.24 -22.62 0.96
N PHE A 248 12.41 -21.40 0.43
CA PHE A 248 11.55 -20.26 0.79
C PHE A 248 10.07 -20.56 0.50
N MET A 249 9.73 -20.95 -0.73
CA MET A 249 8.35 -21.21 -1.12
C MET A 249 7.72 -22.32 -0.26
N HIS A 250 8.35 -23.49 -0.20
CA HIS A 250 7.77 -24.65 0.50
C HIS A 250 7.70 -24.45 2.02
N MET A 251 8.73 -23.88 2.65
CA MET A 251 8.73 -23.69 4.11
C MET A 251 7.74 -22.59 4.52
N MET A 252 7.61 -21.51 3.74
CA MET A 252 6.60 -20.48 3.99
C MET A 252 5.18 -21.03 3.84
N MET A 253 4.94 -21.81 2.78
CA MET A 253 3.63 -22.45 2.54
C MET A 253 3.26 -23.38 3.70
N LYS A 254 4.17 -24.28 4.08
CA LYS A 254 3.97 -25.30 5.14
C LYS A 254 4.13 -24.77 6.56
N GLU A 255 4.45 -23.48 6.74
CA GLU A 255 4.72 -22.85 8.04
C GLU A 255 5.86 -23.56 8.81
N GLU A 256 6.87 -24.07 8.08
CA GLU A 256 8.09 -24.64 8.64
C GLU A 256 9.07 -23.53 9.05
N ASN A 257 8.58 -22.59 9.85
CA ASN A 257 9.23 -21.31 10.13
C ASN A 257 10.60 -21.48 10.82
N ALA A 258 10.68 -22.43 11.76
CA ALA A 258 11.93 -22.81 12.42
C ALA A 258 13.02 -23.24 11.42
N LYS A 259 12.68 -24.13 10.48
CA LYS A 259 13.62 -24.62 9.46
C LYS A 259 14.12 -23.50 8.55
N TYR A 260 13.23 -22.58 8.16
CA TYR A 260 13.63 -21.46 7.31
C TYR A 260 14.46 -20.43 8.07
N ARG A 261 14.14 -20.18 9.34
CA ARG A 261 14.96 -19.35 10.23
C ARG A 261 16.36 -19.94 10.37
N ASP A 262 16.48 -21.24 10.65
CA ASP A 262 17.76 -21.95 10.72
C ASP A 262 18.55 -21.81 9.42
N LEU A 263 17.89 -21.96 8.26
CA LEU A 263 18.53 -21.80 6.96
C LEU A 263 19.14 -20.40 6.79
N ILE A 264 18.41 -19.34 7.15
CA ILE A 264 18.92 -17.96 7.06
C ILE A 264 20.03 -17.74 8.08
N SER A 265 19.82 -18.07 9.36
CA SER A 265 20.80 -17.85 10.43
C SER A 265 22.11 -18.58 10.14
N ASN A 266 22.06 -19.85 9.74
CA ASN A 266 23.24 -20.63 9.36
C ASN A 266 23.95 -20.02 8.13
N THR A 267 23.19 -19.47 7.17
CA THR A 267 23.77 -18.77 6.02
C THR A 267 24.50 -17.50 6.46
N LEU A 268 23.92 -16.72 7.39
CA LEU A 268 24.55 -15.51 7.93
C LEU A 268 25.79 -15.80 8.76
N GLU A 269 25.82 -16.90 9.51
CA GLU A 269 26.99 -17.30 10.30
C GLU A 269 28.13 -17.84 9.44
N PHE A 270 27.81 -18.47 8.31
CA PHE A 270 28.79 -19.12 7.45
C PHE A 270 29.30 -18.23 6.31
N GLU A 271 28.41 -17.68 5.49
CA GLU A 271 28.76 -16.82 4.35
C GLU A 271 27.52 -15.98 3.92
N PRO A 272 27.32 -14.77 4.51
CA PRO A 272 26.16 -13.93 4.24
C PRO A 272 25.96 -13.57 2.76
N GLU A 273 27.05 -13.49 1.99
CA GLU A 273 27.03 -13.16 0.56
C GLU A 273 26.23 -14.16 -0.30
N ILE A 274 25.92 -15.34 0.24
CA ILE A 274 25.03 -16.31 -0.40
C ILE A 274 23.59 -15.78 -0.45
N LEU A 275 23.12 -15.11 0.60
CA LEU A 275 21.72 -14.70 0.74
C LEU A 275 21.28 -13.77 -0.41
N LYS A 276 22.15 -12.86 -0.85
CA LYS A 276 21.86 -11.95 -1.97
C LYS A 276 21.90 -12.61 -3.35
N ARG A 277 22.27 -13.89 -3.41
CA ARG A 277 22.25 -14.69 -4.64
C ARG A 277 21.02 -15.57 -4.78
N TYR A 278 20.20 -15.68 -3.73
CA TYR A 278 18.95 -16.41 -3.83
C TYR A 278 17.92 -15.67 -4.68
N VAL A 279 17.16 -16.46 -5.44
CA VAL A 279 15.94 -16.05 -6.12
C VAL A 279 14.77 -16.59 -5.31
N ASN A 280 14.09 -15.70 -4.58
CA ASN A 280 12.92 -16.05 -3.78
C ASN A 280 11.66 -15.88 -4.64
N PHE A 281 10.77 -16.87 -4.62
CA PHE A 281 9.53 -16.88 -5.39
C PHE A 281 8.40 -17.57 -4.60
N MET A 282 7.15 -17.28 -4.96
CA MET A 282 5.96 -17.91 -4.36
C MET A 282 5.34 -18.99 -5.25
N SER A 283 5.68 -19.00 -6.53
CA SER A 283 5.31 -20.05 -7.48
C SER A 283 6.22 -19.96 -8.71
N ASN A 284 6.26 -21.02 -9.49
CA ASN A 284 6.85 -21.10 -10.82
C ASN A 284 5.93 -21.97 -11.71
N PRO A 285 6.22 -22.18 -13.01
CA PRO A 285 5.38 -23.01 -13.87
C PRO A 285 5.21 -24.48 -13.42
N ASP A 286 6.20 -25.03 -12.70
CA ASP A 286 6.18 -26.42 -12.22
C ASP A 286 5.39 -26.59 -10.92
N GLU A 287 5.13 -25.51 -10.18
CA GLU A 287 4.43 -25.48 -8.91
C GLU A 287 2.97 -25.02 -9.06
N GLU A 288 2.16 -25.21 -8.02
CA GLU A 288 0.80 -24.65 -7.99
C GLU A 288 0.83 -23.10 -7.95
N THR A 289 -0.24 -22.45 -8.41
CA THR A 289 -0.30 -20.98 -8.41
C THR A 289 -0.16 -20.41 -7.00
N ALA A 290 0.44 -19.22 -6.88
CA ALA A 290 0.67 -18.58 -5.57
C ALA A 290 -0.62 -18.42 -4.76
N ILE A 291 -1.76 -18.13 -5.40
CA ILE A 291 -3.04 -18.03 -4.71
C ILE A 291 -3.59 -19.36 -4.21
N LYS A 292 -3.30 -20.48 -4.90
CA LYS A 292 -3.69 -21.82 -4.45
C LYS A 292 -2.82 -22.28 -3.29
N GLN A 293 -1.56 -21.86 -3.25
CA GLN A 293 -0.63 -22.18 -2.17
C GLN A 293 -0.80 -21.30 -0.92
N PHE A 294 -1.03 -19.99 -1.08
CA PHE A 294 -1.00 -19.01 0.01
C PHE A 294 -2.34 -18.31 0.28
N GLY A 295 -3.37 -18.56 -0.54
CA GLY A 295 -4.64 -17.84 -0.50
C GLY A 295 -4.54 -16.45 -1.13
N THR A 296 -5.52 -15.60 -0.85
CA THR A 296 -5.62 -14.25 -1.43
C THR A 296 -5.41 -13.13 -0.42
N ASP A 297 -5.20 -13.43 0.85
CA ASP A 297 -5.22 -12.42 1.92
C ASP A 297 -3.87 -12.32 2.67
N ASP A 298 -3.89 -12.03 3.97
CA ASP A 298 -2.73 -11.68 4.78
C ASP A 298 -1.54 -12.65 4.67
N LYS A 299 -1.76 -13.97 4.56
CA LYS A 299 -0.66 -14.93 4.36
C LYS A 299 0.07 -14.69 3.04
N TYR A 300 -0.67 -14.52 1.94
CA TYR A 300 -0.10 -14.22 0.64
C TYR A 300 0.72 -12.92 0.67
N PHE A 301 0.13 -11.84 1.19
CA PHE A 301 0.81 -10.53 1.21
C PHE A 301 1.98 -10.48 2.20
N GLY A 302 1.92 -11.22 3.31
CA GLY A 302 3.02 -11.34 4.26
C GLY A 302 4.22 -12.09 3.68
N VAL A 303 3.98 -13.22 3.00
CA VAL A 303 5.05 -13.94 2.29
C VAL A 303 5.58 -13.12 1.11
N CYS A 304 4.73 -12.43 0.37
CA CYS A 304 5.16 -11.52 -0.69
C CYS A 304 6.00 -10.36 -0.14
N THR A 305 5.65 -9.83 1.03
CA THR A 305 6.42 -8.79 1.72
C THR A 305 7.81 -9.30 2.11
N LEU A 306 7.92 -10.52 2.66
CA LEU A 306 9.22 -11.16 2.90
C LEU A 306 10.01 -11.30 1.60
N MET A 307 9.38 -11.84 0.54
CA MET A 307 10.03 -12.08 -0.75
C MET A 307 10.67 -10.80 -1.30
N VAL A 308 9.98 -9.66 -1.22
CA VAL A 308 10.46 -8.37 -1.76
C VAL A 308 11.36 -7.58 -0.81
N THR A 309 11.46 -7.95 0.47
CA THR A 309 12.29 -7.23 1.47
C THR A 309 13.47 -8.05 2.00
N LEU A 310 13.57 -9.34 1.68
CA LEU A 310 14.79 -10.12 1.89
C LEU A 310 15.88 -9.74 0.86
N PRO A 311 17.17 -9.96 1.21
CA PRO A 311 18.26 -9.89 0.25
C PRO A 311 18.07 -10.90 -0.89
N GLY A 312 18.57 -10.55 -2.07
CA GLY A 312 18.45 -11.41 -3.26
C GLY A 312 17.52 -10.86 -4.33
N LEU A 313 16.99 -11.75 -5.16
CA LEU A 313 16.12 -11.41 -6.29
C LEU A 313 14.69 -11.93 -6.01
N PRO A 314 13.68 -11.06 -5.84
CA PRO A 314 12.30 -11.50 -5.86
C PRO A 314 11.88 -11.85 -7.29
N MET A 315 11.15 -12.95 -7.46
CA MET A 315 10.59 -13.37 -8.74
C MET A 315 9.08 -13.62 -8.60
N PHE A 316 8.31 -12.97 -9.46
CA PHE A 316 6.86 -13.13 -9.56
C PHE A 316 6.55 -14.07 -10.72
N ALA A 317 5.66 -15.04 -10.48
CA ALA A 317 5.16 -15.90 -11.55
C ALA A 317 4.18 -15.13 -12.45
N HIS A 318 3.97 -15.64 -13.66
CA HIS A 318 2.90 -15.16 -14.53
C HIS A 318 1.54 -15.26 -13.83
N GLY A 319 0.70 -14.23 -13.94
CA GLY A 319 -0.63 -14.19 -13.35
C GLY A 319 -0.67 -14.05 -11.82
N GLN A 320 0.47 -13.98 -11.13
CA GLN A 320 0.52 -13.88 -9.67
C GLN A 320 -0.10 -12.57 -9.15
N ILE A 321 0.15 -11.44 -9.82
CA ILE A 321 -0.37 -10.12 -9.41
C ILE A 321 -1.88 -10.04 -9.70
N GLU A 322 -2.29 -10.58 -10.84
CA GLU A 322 -3.67 -10.65 -11.31
C GLU A 322 -4.52 -11.66 -10.52
N GLY A 323 -3.88 -12.62 -9.85
CA GLY A 323 -4.55 -13.67 -9.10
C GLY A 323 -5.15 -14.76 -9.98
N PHE A 324 -4.47 -15.14 -11.06
CA PHE A 324 -4.88 -16.24 -11.93
C PHE A 324 -4.74 -17.59 -11.22
N THR A 325 -5.75 -18.43 -11.41
CA THR A 325 -5.87 -19.75 -10.78
C THR A 325 -5.34 -20.86 -11.66
N GLU A 326 -5.32 -20.67 -12.98
CA GLU A 326 -4.84 -21.67 -13.91
C GLU A 326 -3.33 -21.86 -13.78
N LYS A 327 -2.92 -23.12 -13.60
CA LYS A 327 -1.52 -23.52 -13.76
C LYS A 327 -1.30 -23.88 -15.23
N TYR A 328 -0.42 -23.16 -15.89
CA TYR A 328 -0.03 -23.44 -17.27
C TYR A 328 1.24 -24.29 -17.30
N GLY A 329 1.15 -25.46 -17.94
CA GLY A 329 2.32 -26.23 -18.36
C GLY A 329 2.98 -25.65 -19.62
N MET A 330 4.17 -26.14 -19.96
CA MET A 330 4.94 -25.67 -21.13
C MET A 330 4.46 -26.26 -22.46
N GLU A 331 3.42 -27.09 -22.44
CA GLU A 331 2.78 -27.74 -23.58
C GLU A 331 1.55 -27.00 -24.14
N TYR A 332 1.23 -25.82 -23.60
CA TYR A 332 0.06 -25.02 -23.96
C TYR A 332 0.41 -23.75 -24.74
N GLN A 333 -0.25 -23.54 -25.87
CA GLN A 333 -0.09 -22.32 -26.70
C GLN A 333 -0.89 -21.12 -26.18
N ARG A 334 -1.93 -21.36 -25.38
CA ARG A 334 -2.81 -20.34 -24.82
C ARG A 334 -3.45 -20.85 -23.54
N ALA A 335 -3.94 -19.91 -22.74
CA ALA A 335 -4.74 -20.23 -21.57
C ALA A 335 -6.04 -20.96 -21.93
N TYR A 336 -6.49 -21.91 -21.09
CA TYR A 336 -7.80 -22.53 -21.24
C TYR A 336 -8.90 -21.68 -20.63
N TYR A 337 -8.62 -21.05 -19.50
CA TYR A 337 -9.54 -20.21 -18.79
C TYR A 337 -9.38 -18.77 -19.25
N ASN A 338 -10.52 -18.13 -19.51
CA ASN A 338 -10.57 -16.70 -19.78
C ASN A 338 -10.70 -15.97 -18.44
N GLU A 339 -9.62 -15.95 -17.67
CA GLU A 339 -9.58 -15.30 -16.36
C GLU A 339 -9.47 -13.78 -16.50
N SER A 340 -10.20 -13.05 -15.68
CA SER A 340 -10.07 -11.59 -15.56
C SER A 340 -9.27 -11.26 -14.29
N PRO A 341 -8.38 -10.25 -14.32
CA PRO A 341 -7.61 -9.88 -13.14
C PRO A 341 -8.50 -9.54 -11.94
N ASN A 342 -8.17 -10.10 -10.78
CA ASN A 342 -8.80 -9.73 -9.52
C ASN A 342 -8.33 -8.33 -9.11
N GLN A 343 -9.17 -7.32 -9.35
CA GLN A 343 -8.82 -5.92 -9.12
C GLN A 343 -8.46 -5.63 -7.66
N TRP A 344 -9.10 -6.30 -6.68
CA TRP A 344 -8.75 -6.10 -5.28
C TRP A 344 -7.32 -6.57 -4.97
N LEU A 345 -6.90 -7.71 -5.53
CA LEU A 345 -5.51 -8.19 -5.40
C LEU A 345 -4.53 -7.23 -6.07
N VAL A 346 -4.83 -6.77 -7.29
CA VAL A 346 -3.98 -5.83 -8.03
C VAL A 346 -3.83 -4.51 -7.26
N GLU A 347 -4.92 -3.95 -6.75
CA GLU A 347 -4.88 -2.71 -5.97
C GLU A 347 -4.14 -2.87 -4.63
N ARG A 348 -4.28 -4.03 -3.97
CA ARG A 348 -3.51 -4.31 -2.76
C ARG A 348 -2.01 -4.47 -3.05
N HIS A 349 -1.61 -5.10 -4.16
CA HIS A 349 -0.20 -5.10 -4.59
C HIS A 349 0.32 -3.68 -4.86
N LYS A 350 -0.47 -2.83 -5.54
CA LYS A 350 -0.11 -1.42 -5.78
C LYS A 350 0.10 -0.65 -4.50
N ARG A 351 -0.75 -0.86 -3.50
CA ARG A 351 -0.67 -0.20 -2.19
C ARG A 351 0.48 -0.74 -1.33
N GLU A 352 0.64 -2.05 -1.24
CA GLU A 352 1.46 -2.68 -0.19
C GLU A 352 2.79 -3.24 -0.72
N ILE A 353 2.89 -3.71 -1.96
CA ILE A 353 4.08 -4.39 -2.47
C ILE A 353 4.91 -3.50 -3.41
N PHE A 354 4.27 -2.79 -4.34
CA PHE A 354 4.98 -1.99 -5.35
C PHE A 354 5.83 -0.86 -4.75
N PRO A 355 5.44 -0.17 -3.66
CA PRO A 355 6.32 0.83 -3.05
C PRO A 355 7.58 0.19 -2.45
N LEU A 356 7.48 -1.01 -1.87
CA LEU A 356 8.65 -1.77 -1.39
C LEU A 356 9.56 -2.18 -2.55
N MET A 357 8.96 -2.55 -3.70
CA MET A 357 9.71 -2.86 -4.92
C MET A 357 10.48 -1.64 -5.47
N LYS A 358 9.92 -0.42 -5.36
CA LYS A 358 10.64 0.81 -5.72
C LYS A 358 11.82 1.09 -4.78
N LYS A 359 11.76 0.60 -3.53
CA LYS A 359 12.83 0.68 -2.54
C LYS A 359 13.74 -0.56 -2.51
N ARG A 360 13.79 -1.38 -3.58
CA ARG A 360 14.66 -2.59 -3.61
C ARG A 360 16.14 -2.33 -3.34
N TYR A 361 16.65 -1.12 -3.61
CA TYR A 361 18.03 -0.75 -3.24
C TYR A 361 18.28 -0.94 -1.74
N LEU A 362 17.28 -0.67 -0.88
CA LEU A 362 17.35 -0.80 0.57
C LEU A 362 17.41 -2.24 1.07
N PHE A 363 16.92 -3.19 0.27
CA PHE A 363 16.71 -4.57 0.71
C PHE A 363 17.58 -5.59 -0.04
N SER A 364 18.14 -5.22 -1.20
CA SER A 364 18.81 -6.18 -2.10
C SER A 364 20.16 -6.69 -1.61
N GLN A 365 20.84 -5.95 -0.72
CA GLN A 365 22.17 -6.29 -0.20
C GLN A 365 22.12 -6.86 1.21
N VAL A 366 23.16 -7.60 1.59
CA VAL A 366 23.29 -8.26 2.90
C VAL A 366 24.18 -7.49 3.90
N THR A 367 24.93 -6.48 3.43
CA THR A 367 25.90 -5.73 4.24
C THR A 367 25.28 -5.19 5.53
N ASN A 368 24.14 -4.51 5.42
CA ASN A 368 23.41 -3.94 6.55
C ASN A 368 22.17 -4.76 6.95
N PHE A 369 22.00 -5.96 6.40
CA PHE A 369 20.92 -6.86 6.79
C PHE A 369 21.23 -7.51 8.14
N TRP A 370 20.33 -7.37 9.11
CA TRP A 370 20.45 -8.01 10.43
C TRP A 370 19.14 -8.71 10.78
N LEU A 371 19.20 -10.02 10.99
CA LEU A 371 18.07 -10.83 11.46
C LEU A 371 18.01 -10.76 12.99
N PHE A 372 16.82 -10.52 13.56
CA PHE A 372 16.60 -10.42 15.00
C PHE A 372 15.89 -11.63 15.57
N ASP A 373 16.19 -11.93 16.83
CA ASP A 373 15.43 -12.86 17.66
C ASP A 373 14.20 -12.13 18.21
N PHE A 374 13.03 -12.75 18.05
CA PHE A 374 11.77 -12.26 18.62
C PHE A 374 11.45 -13.02 19.89
N TYR A 375 11.47 -12.35 21.03
CA TYR A 375 11.15 -12.96 22.32
C TYR A 375 9.74 -12.59 22.76
N ASP A 376 8.95 -13.58 23.14
CA ASP A 376 7.62 -13.38 23.71
C ASP A 376 7.69 -12.82 25.15
N GLY A 377 6.53 -12.54 25.76
CA GLY A 377 6.45 -12.04 27.14
C GLY A 377 6.99 -12.99 28.22
N TYR A 378 7.27 -14.25 27.87
CA TYR A 378 7.84 -15.27 28.76
C TYR A 378 9.35 -15.46 28.52
N GLY A 379 9.94 -14.74 27.55
CA GLY A 379 11.35 -14.86 27.18
C GLY A 379 11.65 -16.04 26.25
N ASN A 380 10.64 -16.67 25.65
CA ASN A 380 10.87 -17.73 24.65
C ASN A 380 11.07 -17.13 23.26
N LEU A 381 11.99 -17.70 22.49
CA LEU A 381 12.16 -17.37 21.08
C LEU A 381 10.93 -17.85 20.29
N ASN A 382 10.25 -16.93 19.60
CA ASN A 382 9.16 -17.27 18.70
C ASN A 382 9.67 -17.34 17.25
N GLU A 383 9.91 -18.56 16.79
CA GLU A 383 10.44 -18.83 15.44
C GLU A 383 9.42 -18.55 14.32
N ASN A 384 8.15 -18.34 14.65
CA ASN A 384 7.13 -17.97 13.68
C ASN A 384 7.25 -16.51 13.22
N ILE A 385 8.03 -15.70 13.93
CA ILE A 385 8.25 -14.30 13.61
C ILE A 385 9.58 -14.11 12.91
N PHE A 386 9.51 -13.61 11.67
CA PHE A 386 10.66 -13.12 10.94
C PHE A 386 10.79 -11.63 11.19
N ALA A 387 11.87 -11.21 11.84
CA ALA A 387 12.15 -9.81 12.11
C ALA A 387 13.57 -9.46 11.67
N TYR A 388 13.72 -8.42 10.85
CA TYR A 388 15.02 -7.96 10.39
C TYR A 388 15.05 -6.46 10.15
N SER A 389 16.25 -5.88 10.17
CA SER A 389 16.49 -4.53 9.71
C SER A 389 17.43 -4.51 8.50
N ASN A 390 17.31 -3.44 7.71
CA ASN A 390 18.28 -3.12 6.67
C ASN A 390 18.45 -1.60 6.55
N SER A 391 19.59 -1.17 6.03
CA SER A 391 19.87 0.25 5.80
C SER A 391 20.76 0.45 4.59
N GLU A 392 20.48 1.50 3.82
CA GLU A 392 21.22 1.83 2.59
C GLU A 392 21.02 3.32 2.29
N ARG A 393 22.09 4.05 1.95
CA ARG A 393 22.04 5.49 1.61
C ARG A 393 21.34 6.37 2.65
N GLY A 394 21.45 6.01 3.94
CA GLY A 394 20.81 6.72 5.05
C GLY A 394 19.37 6.29 5.34
N ASP A 395 18.69 5.61 4.39
CA ASP A 395 17.39 5.00 4.64
C ASP A 395 17.52 3.78 5.55
N ARG A 396 16.49 3.54 6.35
CA ARG A 396 16.43 2.47 7.34
C ARG A 396 15.09 1.77 7.23
N ALA A 397 15.07 0.47 7.46
CA ALA A 397 13.86 -0.33 7.50
C ALA A 397 13.87 -1.32 8.67
N ILE A 398 12.69 -1.55 9.24
CA ILE A 398 12.41 -2.72 10.09
C ILE A 398 11.27 -3.47 9.44
N VAL A 399 11.44 -4.77 9.21
CA VAL A 399 10.40 -5.65 8.68
C VAL A 399 10.13 -6.73 9.72
N ILE A 400 8.86 -6.93 10.04
CA ILE A 400 8.41 -7.97 10.97
C ILE A 400 7.22 -8.68 10.33
N PHE A 401 7.24 -10.01 10.28
CA PHE A 401 6.15 -10.81 9.74
C PHE A 401 5.89 -12.04 10.60
N ASN A 402 4.62 -12.28 10.89
CA ASN A 402 4.14 -13.47 11.58
C ASN A 402 3.64 -14.52 10.58
N ASN A 403 4.44 -15.53 10.25
CA ASN A 403 4.00 -16.59 9.35
C ASN A 403 3.22 -17.71 10.07
N LYS A 404 2.28 -17.33 10.95
CA LYS A 404 1.43 -18.27 11.69
C LYS A 404 0.02 -17.69 11.88
N TYR A 405 -0.98 -18.58 11.85
CA TYR A 405 -2.36 -18.24 12.20
C TYR A 405 -2.55 -18.15 13.73
N GLN A 406 -1.82 -17.24 14.38
CA GLN A 406 -1.89 -17.01 15.82
C GLN A 406 -1.48 -15.58 16.15
N ASN A 407 -2.14 -14.94 17.10
CA ASN A 407 -1.73 -13.63 17.61
C ASN A 407 -0.53 -13.77 18.55
N THR A 408 0.41 -12.84 18.49
CA THR A 408 1.58 -12.82 19.37
C THR A 408 1.98 -11.39 19.72
N SER A 409 2.67 -11.26 20.85
CA SER A 409 3.28 -10.01 21.31
C SER A 409 4.66 -10.31 21.84
N GLY A 410 5.62 -9.43 21.55
CA GLY A 410 7.00 -9.65 21.96
C GLY A 410 7.92 -8.52 21.55
N THR A 411 9.21 -8.71 21.79
CA THR A 411 10.23 -7.69 21.62
C THR A 411 11.37 -8.21 20.76
N ILE A 412 11.81 -7.38 19.82
CA ILE A 412 13.09 -7.58 19.11
C ILE A 412 14.13 -6.64 19.71
N PHE A 413 15.32 -7.17 19.97
CA PHE A 413 16.40 -6.38 20.57
C PHE A 413 17.77 -6.70 20.00
N ARG A 414 18.18 -7.97 20.05
CA ARG A 414 19.51 -8.41 19.59
C ARG A 414 19.39 -9.27 18.34
N SER A 415 20.33 -9.08 17.41
CA SER A 415 20.41 -9.84 16.18
C SER A 415 20.94 -11.25 16.45
N SER A 416 20.54 -12.20 15.60
CA SER A 416 21.27 -13.45 15.43
C SER A 416 22.69 -13.16 14.93
N PRO A 417 23.66 -14.05 15.18
CA PRO A 417 25.03 -13.85 14.75
C PRO A 417 25.16 -13.75 13.23
N LYS A 418 26.01 -12.85 12.76
CA LYS A 418 26.35 -12.68 11.33
C LYS A 418 27.86 -12.57 11.17
N LEU A 419 28.41 -13.27 10.19
CA LEU A 419 29.81 -13.20 9.83
C LEU A 419 30.11 -11.86 9.16
N ILE A 420 31.09 -11.12 9.69
CA ILE A 420 31.62 -9.91 9.05
C ILE A 420 33.05 -10.20 8.62
N SER A 421 33.34 -9.91 7.34
CA SER A 421 34.68 -10.03 6.77
C SER A 421 35.30 -8.63 6.62
N SER A 422 36.41 -8.36 7.29
CA SER A 422 37.16 -7.10 7.17
C SER A 422 38.64 -7.39 6.95
N TYR A 423 39.16 -6.98 5.78
CA TYR A 423 40.54 -6.94 5.28
C TYR A 423 41.47 -8.17 5.49
N ASP A 424 41.39 -8.91 6.60
CA ASP A 424 42.05 -10.21 6.87
C ASP A 424 41.41 -11.02 8.02
N LYS A 425 40.30 -10.56 8.63
CA LYS A 425 39.61 -11.26 9.73
C LYS A 425 38.15 -11.51 9.41
N LYS A 426 37.70 -12.73 9.70
CA LYS A 426 36.30 -13.16 9.71
C LYS A 426 35.87 -13.35 11.16
N GLU A 427 34.87 -12.60 11.61
CA GLU A 427 34.34 -12.70 12.97
C GLU A 427 32.81 -12.69 12.99
N LEU A 428 32.23 -13.46 13.90
CA LEU A 428 30.80 -13.43 14.16
C LEU A 428 30.48 -12.22 15.04
N GLN A 429 29.56 -11.38 14.58
CA GLN A 429 29.08 -10.22 15.32
C GLN A 429 27.57 -10.35 15.57
N THR A 430 27.12 -9.77 16.68
CA THR A 430 25.70 -9.47 16.94
C THR A 430 25.55 -7.97 17.12
N LYS A 431 24.37 -7.44 16.79
CA LYS A 431 24.02 -6.03 17.01
C LYS A 431 22.71 -5.90 17.75
N THR A 432 22.60 -4.88 18.58
CA THR A 432 21.31 -4.39 19.04
C THR A 432 20.56 -3.71 17.89
N LEU A 433 19.25 -3.58 18.01
CA LEU A 433 18.44 -2.90 17.01
C LEU A 433 18.88 -1.44 16.84
N GLY A 434 19.18 -0.75 17.94
CA GLY A 434 19.71 0.62 17.90
C GLY A 434 21.02 0.73 17.12
N GLU A 435 21.96 -0.20 17.34
CA GLU A 435 23.23 -0.24 16.59
C GLU A 435 23.04 -0.55 15.11
N ALA A 436 22.10 -1.45 14.77
CA ALA A 436 21.80 -1.80 13.38
C ALA A 436 21.13 -0.64 12.62
N LEU A 437 20.30 0.14 13.30
CA LEU A 437 19.66 1.33 12.76
C LEU A 437 20.56 2.57 12.80
N GLY A 438 21.65 2.56 13.57
CA GLY A 438 22.52 3.73 13.75
C GLY A 438 21.80 4.88 14.46
N VAL A 439 21.11 4.58 15.56
CA VAL A 439 20.45 5.61 16.38
C VAL A 439 21.42 6.20 17.42
N ASN A 440 21.26 7.49 17.72
CA ASN A 440 21.89 8.19 18.82
C ASN A 440 21.15 7.85 20.13
N PRO A 441 21.81 7.23 21.12
CA PRO A 441 21.15 6.70 22.32
C PRO A 441 20.81 7.75 23.39
N THR A 442 20.96 9.04 23.11
CA THR A 442 20.69 10.09 24.10
C THR A 442 19.20 10.38 24.26
N LEU A 443 18.81 10.87 25.45
CA LEU A 443 17.41 11.21 25.76
C LEU A 443 16.83 12.36 24.93
N GLN A 444 17.70 13.18 24.34
CA GLN A 444 17.32 14.34 23.52
C GLN A 444 17.12 14.01 22.05
N HIS A 445 17.46 12.80 21.60
CA HIS A 445 17.26 12.41 20.21
C HIS A 445 16.02 11.52 20.10
N PHE A 446 15.12 11.88 19.21
CA PHE A 446 13.91 11.12 18.89
C PHE A 446 13.93 10.72 17.42
N TYR A 447 13.18 9.67 17.11
CA TYR A 447 13.04 9.17 15.75
C TYR A 447 11.56 9.15 15.38
N ILE A 448 11.26 9.82 14.28
CA ILE A 448 9.97 9.73 13.57
C ILE A 448 10.14 8.66 12.49
N TYR A 449 9.25 7.68 12.45
CA TYR A 449 9.28 6.61 11.46
C TYR A 449 7.85 6.24 11.09
N ARG A 450 7.66 5.66 9.92
CA ARG A 450 6.33 5.43 9.35
C ARG A 450 6.08 3.96 9.13
N GLU A 451 4.91 3.48 9.54
CA GLU A 451 4.45 2.14 9.18
C GLU A 451 3.83 2.17 7.78
N HIS A 452 4.31 1.30 6.91
CA HIS A 452 4.08 1.31 5.47
C HIS A 452 2.62 1.10 5.06
N VAL A 453 1.88 0.23 5.75
CA VAL A 453 0.51 -0.12 5.35
C VAL A 453 -0.51 0.90 5.85
N SER A 454 -0.43 1.25 7.14
CA SER A 454 -1.31 2.23 7.80
C SER A 454 -0.95 3.68 7.48
N ASN A 455 0.27 3.91 6.97
CA ASN A 455 0.83 5.24 6.70
C ASN A 455 0.92 6.14 7.94
N LEU A 456 0.84 5.57 9.15
CA LEU A 456 0.94 6.30 10.41
C LEU A 456 2.42 6.51 10.77
N GLU A 457 2.70 7.70 11.29
CA GLU A 457 3.97 8.07 11.89
C GLU A 457 3.99 7.75 13.38
N TYR A 458 5.14 7.27 13.84
CA TYR A 458 5.41 6.89 15.21
C TYR A 458 6.61 7.69 15.71
N LEU A 459 6.63 7.96 17.01
CA LEU A 459 7.68 8.70 17.69
C LEU A 459 8.23 7.86 18.83
N LYS A 460 9.55 7.68 18.86
CA LYS A 460 10.25 6.95 19.93
C LYS A 460 11.62 7.57 20.18
N SER A 461 12.08 7.58 21.43
CA SER A 461 13.40 8.12 21.76
C SER A 461 14.52 7.18 21.29
N GLY A 462 15.69 7.76 21.02
CA GLY A 462 16.90 7.03 20.68
C GLY A 462 17.40 6.13 21.81
N SER A 463 17.25 6.59 23.06
CA SER A 463 17.51 5.79 24.26
C SER A 463 16.65 4.53 24.31
N GLU A 464 15.35 4.63 24.08
CA GLU A 464 14.48 3.44 24.06
C GLU A 464 14.86 2.46 22.94
N PHE A 465 15.15 2.95 21.73
CA PHE A 465 15.62 2.09 20.63
C PHE A 465 16.94 1.37 20.97
N ALA A 466 17.85 2.05 21.68
CA ALA A 466 19.16 1.51 22.04
C ALA A 466 19.12 0.50 23.19
N PHE A 467 18.22 0.68 24.16
CA PHE A 467 18.28 -0.08 25.43
C PHE A 467 17.04 -0.93 25.74
N GLU A 468 15.86 -0.58 25.22
CA GLU A 468 14.61 -1.29 25.53
C GLU A 468 14.13 -2.21 24.40
N GLY A 469 14.73 -2.08 23.22
CA GLY A 469 14.33 -2.79 22.01
C GLY A 469 13.02 -2.28 21.43
N PHE A 470 12.37 -3.12 20.63
CA PHE A 470 11.18 -2.76 19.88
C PHE A 470 10.08 -3.79 20.09
N ARG A 471 9.10 -3.39 20.92
CA ARG A 471 7.95 -4.21 21.27
C ARG A 471 6.85 -4.04 20.23
N VAL A 472 6.29 -5.15 19.77
CA VAL A 472 5.18 -5.17 18.81
C VAL A 472 4.14 -6.23 19.16
N GLU A 473 2.93 -5.97 18.71
CA GLU A 473 1.81 -6.93 18.72
C GLU A 473 1.43 -7.22 17.28
N LEU A 474 1.35 -8.51 16.93
CA LEU A 474 1.12 -8.98 15.57
C LEU A 474 -0.02 -9.99 15.58
N GLY A 475 -1.02 -9.73 14.74
CA GLY A 475 -2.07 -10.70 14.47
C GLY A 475 -1.60 -11.87 13.61
N ALA A 476 -2.47 -12.86 13.43
CA ALA A 476 -2.27 -13.95 12.48
C ALA A 476 -1.92 -13.44 11.07
N PHE A 477 -0.83 -13.94 10.48
CA PHE A 477 -0.34 -13.55 9.16
C PHE A 477 -0.08 -12.04 8.92
N ARG A 478 -0.05 -11.25 9.99
CA ARG A 478 0.22 -9.81 9.89
C ARG A 478 1.70 -9.55 9.74
N TYR A 479 2.03 -8.47 9.02
CA TYR A 479 3.35 -7.92 8.91
C TYR A 479 3.32 -6.43 9.21
N LEU A 480 4.47 -5.90 9.62
CA LEU A 480 4.75 -4.50 9.86
C LEU A 480 6.03 -4.16 9.12
N VAL A 481 6.00 -3.08 8.34
CA VAL A 481 7.19 -2.55 7.68
C VAL A 481 7.33 -1.09 8.08
N TYR A 482 8.34 -0.79 8.88
CA TYR A 482 8.65 0.58 9.28
C TYR A 482 9.73 1.15 8.36
N LEU A 483 9.48 2.34 7.83
CA LEU A 483 10.32 3.06 6.86
C LEU A 483 10.48 4.53 7.29
N ASP A 484 11.20 5.29 6.46
CA ASP A 484 11.28 6.75 6.50
C ASP A 484 11.68 7.31 7.88
N PHE A 485 12.67 6.67 8.50
CA PHE A 485 13.25 7.08 9.78
C PHE A 485 13.91 8.47 9.66
N ARG A 486 13.47 9.40 10.50
CA ARG A 486 13.97 10.76 10.63
C ARG A 486 14.39 11.02 12.06
N GLU A 487 15.65 11.41 12.24
CA GLU A 487 16.17 11.86 13.52
C GLU A 487 15.75 13.30 13.79
N VAL A 488 15.27 13.59 14.99
CA VAL A 488 14.91 14.93 15.46
C VAL A 488 15.51 15.16 16.85
N TYR A 489 15.96 16.38 17.10
CA TYR A 489 16.54 16.79 18.37
C TYR A 489 15.51 17.55 19.21
N ASP A 490 15.34 17.14 20.46
CA ASP A 490 14.41 17.71 21.42
C ASP A 490 15.14 18.69 22.35
N GLY A 491 15.13 19.96 21.96
CA GLY A 491 15.79 21.04 22.72
C GLY A 491 14.93 21.63 23.84
N ASP A 492 13.61 21.55 23.71
CA ASP A 492 12.61 22.19 24.58
C ASP A 492 11.71 21.19 25.33
N GLY A 493 11.83 19.89 25.04
CA GLY A 493 11.09 18.80 25.69
C GLY A 493 9.73 18.52 25.04
N GLU A 494 9.44 19.11 23.88
CA GLU A 494 8.16 18.92 23.20
C GLU A 494 8.01 17.52 22.62
N TYR A 495 9.07 16.94 22.05
CA TYR A 495 9.01 15.58 21.52
C TYR A 495 8.82 14.57 22.64
N GLU A 496 9.51 14.74 23.77
CA GLU A 496 9.31 13.91 24.95
C GLU A 496 7.87 13.99 25.47
N LYS A 497 7.33 15.21 25.60
CA LYS A 497 5.94 15.42 26.05
C LYS A 497 4.95 14.75 25.10
N LEU A 498 5.14 14.89 23.78
CA LEU A 498 4.28 14.25 22.79
C LEU A 498 4.42 12.72 22.85
N ALA A 499 5.64 12.18 22.93
CA ALA A 499 5.87 10.73 23.02
C ALA A 499 5.14 10.12 24.23
N ARG A 500 5.20 10.78 25.39
CA ARG A 500 4.45 10.38 26.60
C ARG A 500 2.94 10.44 26.41
N LYS A 501 2.43 11.44 25.67
CA LYS A 501 0.99 11.56 25.34
C LYS A 501 0.54 10.45 24.39
N LEU A 502 1.33 10.14 23.37
CA LEU A 502 1.02 9.13 22.36
C LEU A 502 1.12 7.70 22.91
N LYS A 503 1.99 7.43 23.88
CA LYS A 503 2.21 6.10 24.47
C LYS A 503 2.46 5.02 23.40
N GLY A 504 3.27 5.37 22.39
CA GLY A 504 3.59 4.48 21.27
C GLY A 504 2.50 4.33 20.20
N LYS A 505 1.37 5.04 20.30
CA LYS A 505 0.35 5.05 19.24
C LYS A 505 0.83 5.84 18.02
N GLY A 506 0.58 5.29 16.84
CA GLY A 506 0.83 5.99 15.57
C GLY A 506 -0.20 7.09 15.32
N VAL A 507 0.22 8.15 14.65
CA VAL A 507 -0.61 9.29 14.23
C VAL A 507 -0.37 9.60 12.75
N PRO A 508 -1.31 10.25 12.04
CA PRO A 508 -1.10 10.58 10.63
C PRO A 508 0.12 11.47 10.36
N SER A 509 0.47 12.35 11.31
CA SER A 509 1.66 13.20 11.23
C SER A 509 2.11 13.62 12.64
N ILE A 510 3.38 13.38 12.96
CA ILE A 510 3.96 13.85 14.23
C ILE A 510 4.02 15.38 14.27
N GLU A 511 4.31 16.02 13.14
CA GLU A 511 4.38 17.49 13.04
C GLU A 511 3.02 18.13 13.33
N THR A 512 1.93 17.60 12.74
CA THR A 512 0.58 18.06 13.04
C THR A 512 0.19 17.82 14.49
N SER A 513 0.55 16.68 15.07
CA SER A 513 0.29 16.39 16.49
C SER A 513 1.08 17.29 17.45
N LEU A 514 2.31 17.68 17.10
CA LEU A 514 3.07 18.69 17.86
C LEU A 514 2.39 20.05 17.79
N ALA A 515 2.00 20.50 16.59
CA ALA A 515 1.27 21.75 16.40
C ALA A 515 -0.02 21.79 17.23
N GLU A 516 -0.79 20.69 17.23
CA GLU A 516 -1.98 20.55 18.06
C GLU A 516 -1.64 20.61 19.56
N MET A 517 -0.61 19.89 20.01
CA MET A 517 -0.20 19.91 21.42
C MET A 517 0.19 21.30 21.90
N ARG A 518 0.85 22.09 21.06
CA ARG A 518 1.19 23.49 21.33
C ARG A 518 -0.06 24.37 21.49
N LEU A 519 -1.15 24.05 20.78
CA LEU A 519 -2.41 24.80 20.78
C LEU A 519 -3.41 24.32 21.85
N GLU A 520 -3.10 23.28 22.62
CA GLU A 520 -3.95 22.73 23.69
C GLU A 520 -4.54 23.80 24.63
N PRO A 521 -3.79 24.81 25.12
CA PRO A 521 -4.36 25.82 26.01
C PRO A 521 -5.52 26.60 25.34
N ILE A 522 -5.37 26.92 24.05
CA ILE A 522 -6.39 27.62 23.26
C ILE A 522 -7.56 26.69 22.98
N HIS A 523 -7.29 25.44 22.57
CA HIS A 523 -8.34 24.44 22.31
C HIS A 523 -9.16 24.14 23.56
N HIS A 524 -8.53 23.95 24.72
CA HIS A 524 -9.24 23.77 25.99
C HIS A 524 -10.04 25.00 26.39
N ALA A 525 -9.49 26.21 26.22
CA ALA A 525 -10.24 27.43 26.47
C ALA A 525 -11.47 27.54 25.54
N PHE A 526 -11.34 27.16 24.27
CA PHE A 526 -12.42 27.12 23.30
C PHE A 526 -13.48 26.07 23.65
N GLU A 527 -13.08 24.83 23.92
CA GLU A 527 -13.98 23.73 24.29
C GLU A 527 -14.76 24.03 25.59
N ASN A 528 -14.11 24.73 26.53
CA ASN A 528 -14.74 25.23 27.76
C ASN A 528 -15.74 26.35 27.51
N LEU A 529 -15.80 26.99 26.34
CA LEU A 529 -16.96 27.83 26.04
C LEU A 529 -18.22 26.99 25.89
N PHE A 530 -18.13 25.71 25.52
CA PHE A 530 -19.27 24.87 25.13
C PHE A 530 -19.39 23.63 26.02
N ASP A 531 -19.18 23.76 27.34
CA ASP A 531 -19.49 22.67 28.26
C ASP A 531 -21.01 22.52 28.48
N ASP A 532 -21.44 21.32 28.88
CA ASP A 532 -22.85 20.98 28.97
C ASP A 532 -23.60 21.83 30.01
N GLU A 533 -22.92 22.21 31.09
CA GLU A 533 -23.47 23.07 32.13
C GLU A 533 -23.80 24.47 31.60
N MET A 534 -22.85 25.10 30.89
CA MET A 534 -23.05 26.42 30.28
C MET A 534 -24.14 26.35 29.23
N LEU A 535 -24.09 25.35 28.35
CA LEU A 535 -25.08 25.17 27.29
C LEU A 535 -26.49 24.99 27.87
N GLY A 536 -26.66 24.19 28.92
CA GLY A 536 -27.96 24.05 29.60
C GLY A 536 -28.48 25.36 30.20
N GLN A 537 -27.59 26.13 30.83
CA GLN A 537 -27.91 27.43 31.44
C GLN A 537 -28.19 28.53 30.40
N PHE A 538 -27.62 28.45 29.19
CA PHE A 538 -27.81 29.46 28.16
C PHE A 538 -28.95 29.12 27.18
N ILE A 539 -29.02 27.88 26.70
CA ILE A 539 -29.95 27.48 25.62
C ILE A 539 -31.41 27.57 26.07
N THR A 540 -31.73 27.03 27.26
CA THR A 540 -33.10 26.95 27.75
C THR A 540 -33.71 28.34 27.96
N PRO A 541 -33.04 29.29 28.65
CA PRO A 541 -33.60 30.64 28.84
C PRO A 541 -33.64 31.48 27.57
N VAL A 542 -32.70 31.28 26.63
CA VAL A 542 -32.59 32.07 25.40
C VAL A 542 -33.66 31.69 24.38
N VAL A 543 -33.98 30.40 24.23
CA VAL A 543 -34.92 29.94 23.20
C VAL A 543 -36.34 29.75 23.73
N LEU A 544 -36.49 29.18 24.94
CA LEU A 544 -37.81 28.85 25.49
C LEU A 544 -38.42 29.98 26.33
N GLY A 545 -37.64 31.01 26.70
CA GLY A 545 -38.13 32.19 27.41
C GLY A 545 -38.60 31.92 28.85
N GLU A 546 -38.32 30.73 29.39
CA GLU A 546 -38.68 30.35 30.75
C GLU A 546 -37.69 30.99 31.76
N VAL A 547 -38.22 31.82 32.68
CA VAL A 547 -37.53 32.51 33.80
C VAL A 547 -36.92 33.90 33.46
N TYR A 548 -37.71 34.95 33.68
CA TYR A 548 -37.27 36.37 33.59
C TYR A 548 -36.18 36.78 34.59
N ASN A 549 -35.92 36.00 35.66
CA ASN A 549 -35.04 36.42 36.76
C ASN A 549 -33.54 36.07 36.59
N ASN A 550 -33.15 35.22 35.62
CA ASN A 550 -31.74 34.78 35.44
C ASN A 550 -31.11 35.11 34.06
N GLN A 551 -31.81 35.83 33.18
CA GLN A 551 -31.40 36.02 31.78
C GLN A 551 -30.15 36.90 31.58
N GLU A 552 -29.91 37.88 32.44
CA GLU A 552 -28.71 38.73 32.38
C GLU A 552 -27.45 37.97 32.85
N VAL A 553 -27.63 37.04 33.81
CA VAL A 553 -26.57 36.18 34.35
C VAL A 553 -26.01 35.24 33.27
N CYS A 554 -26.86 34.68 32.39
CA CYS A 554 -26.43 33.76 31.32
C CYS A 554 -25.58 34.46 30.24
N CYS A 555 -25.95 35.67 29.82
CA CYS A 555 -25.19 36.44 28.84
C CYS A 555 -23.81 36.85 29.40
N GLU A 556 -23.76 37.22 30.69
CA GLU A 556 -22.49 37.53 31.36
C GLU A 556 -21.59 36.31 31.50
N LEU A 557 -22.14 35.13 31.76
CA LEU A 557 -21.36 33.90 31.90
C LEU A 557 -20.61 33.55 30.60
N LEU A 558 -21.30 33.58 29.46
CA LEU A 558 -20.70 33.32 28.15
C LEU A 558 -19.65 34.38 27.79
N THR A 559 -19.95 35.66 28.06
CA THR A 559 -19.01 36.78 27.86
C THR A 559 -17.74 36.59 28.72
N LYS A 560 -17.87 36.19 29.98
CA LYS A 560 -16.73 35.88 30.87
C LYS A 560 -15.88 34.72 30.34
N ARG A 561 -16.49 33.69 29.76
CA ARG A 561 -15.75 32.56 29.17
C ARG A 561 -15.05 32.95 27.88
N PHE A 562 -15.68 33.76 27.02
CA PHE A 562 -15.03 34.35 25.86
C PHE A 562 -13.85 35.25 26.25
N ALA A 563 -13.97 36.06 27.30
CA ALA A 563 -12.85 36.83 27.84
C ALA A 563 -11.67 35.97 28.31
N ARG A 564 -11.93 34.78 28.86
CA ARG A 564 -10.87 33.82 29.20
C ARG A 564 -10.17 33.28 27.95
N LEU A 565 -10.93 32.89 26.92
CA LEU A 565 -10.37 32.45 25.64
C LEU A 565 -9.51 33.55 25.01
N GLN A 566 -10.02 34.77 24.95
CA GLN A 566 -9.30 35.94 24.47
C GLN A 566 -8.00 36.15 25.25
N LYS A 567 -8.05 36.12 26.59
CA LYS A 567 -6.85 36.23 27.43
C LYS A 567 -5.83 35.14 27.14
N THR A 568 -6.28 33.89 26.96
CA THR A 568 -5.39 32.77 26.62
C THR A 568 -4.71 33.00 25.27
N ILE A 569 -5.45 33.41 24.24
CA ILE A 569 -4.90 33.71 22.90
C ILE A 569 -3.92 34.89 22.97
N LYS A 570 -4.28 35.97 23.67
CA LYS A 570 -3.42 37.15 23.85
C LYS A 570 -2.12 36.80 24.55
N ASN A 571 -2.17 36.01 25.61
CA ASN A 571 -0.98 35.56 26.32
C ASN A 571 -0.11 34.62 25.47
N TYR A 572 -0.74 33.76 24.66
CA TYR A 572 -0.03 32.81 23.82
C TYR A 572 0.72 33.50 22.68
N TYR A 573 0.11 34.48 22.02
CA TYR A 573 0.68 35.21 20.89
C TYR A 573 1.30 36.57 21.24
N ASN A 574 1.34 36.94 22.52
CA ASN A 574 1.76 38.27 23.01
C ASN A 574 1.07 39.40 22.22
N LEU A 575 -0.26 39.41 22.24
CA LEU A 575 -1.07 40.45 21.58
C LEU A 575 -1.27 41.65 22.51
N GLU A 576 -1.05 42.86 22.00
CA GLU A 576 -1.06 44.11 22.79
C GLU A 576 -2.43 44.83 22.82
N ASN A 577 -3.42 44.39 22.04
CA ASN A 577 -4.75 45.01 22.03
C ASN A 577 -5.44 44.92 23.40
N ASP A 578 -6.17 45.95 23.84
CA ASP A 578 -6.92 45.90 25.12
C ASP A 578 -8.04 44.84 25.04
N GLY A 579 -8.73 44.80 23.90
CA GLY A 579 -9.70 43.77 23.60
C GLY A 579 -11.07 43.96 24.27
N GLU A 580 -11.21 44.98 25.12
CA GLU A 580 -12.47 45.43 25.73
C GLU A 580 -13.55 45.78 24.69
N GLU A 581 -13.15 46.39 23.56
CA GLU A 581 -14.09 46.71 22.48
C GLU A 581 -14.72 45.43 21.88
N ILE A 582 -13.89 44.40 21.68
CA ILE A 582 -14.32 43.10 21.14
C ILE A 582 -15.27 42.40 22.14
N LEU A 583 -14.95 42.47 23.44
CA LEU A 583 -15.82 41.94 24.50
C LEU A 583 -17.16 42.67 24.57
N SER A 584 -17.15 43.99 24.44
CA SER A 584 -18.38 44.80 24.43
C SER A 584 -19.27 44.45 23.23
N LYS A 585 -18.68 44.33 22.03
CA LYS A 585 -19.40 43.88 20.82
C LYS A 585 -19.93 42.46 20.96
N PHE A 586 -19.13 41.54 21.51
CA PHE A 586 -19.55 40.15 21.78
C PHE A 586 -20.70 40.09 22.79
N ARG A 587 -20.65 40.87 23.88
CA ARG A 587 -21.76 40.94 24.85
C ARG A 587 -23.05 41.45 24.19
N SER A 588 -22.94 42.49 23.36
CA SER A 588 -24.07 43.08 22.64
C SER A 588 -24.75 42.08 21.68
N ILE A 589 -23.95 41.36 20.88
CA ILE A 589 -24.50 40.39 19.93
C ILE A 589 -25.13 39.17 20.62
N ILE A 590 -24.58 38.71 21.75
CA ILE A 590 -25.19 37.65 22.56
C ILE A 590 -26.55 38.08 23.12
N SER A 591 -26.67 39.32 23.61
CA SER A 591 -27.96 39.89 24.01
C SER A 591 -28.92 39.99 22.84
N THR A 592 -28.42 40.32 21.65
CA THR A 592 -29.23 40.44 20.43
C THR A 592 -29.79 39.09 19.98
N ILE A 593 -28.99 38.01 20.04
CA ILE A 593 -29.46 36.64 19.74
C ILE A 593 -30.67 36.30 20.62
N ARG A 594 -30.59 36.59 21.91
CA ARG A 594 -31.71 36.39 22.84
C ARG A 594 -32.93 37.22 22.44
N ASP A 595 -32.75 38.52 22.30
CA ASP A 595 -33.87 39.44 22.09
C ASP A 595 -34.58 39.16 20.75
N ILE A 596 -33.86 38.80 19.69
CA ILE A 596 -34.43 38.38 18.41
C ILE A 596 -35.12 37.02 18.51
N THR A 597 -34.52 36.04 19.19
CA THR A 597 -35.13 34.71 19.32
C THR A 597 -36.48 34.81 20.03
N VAL A 598 -36.54 35.55 21.14
CA VAL A 598 -37.79 35.82 21.88
C VAL A 598 -38.78 36.58 21.01
N PHE A 599 -38.32 37.61 20.29
CA PHE A 599 -39.17 38.41 19.40
C PHE A 599 -39.77 37.56 18.27
N MET A 600 -38.95 36.76 17.59
CA MET A 600 -39.38 35.86 16.51
C MET A 600 -40.40 34.83 17.01
N ASN A 601 -40.12 34.19 18.14
CA ASN A 601 -41.05 33.22 18.75
C ASN A 601 -42.38 33.87 19.14
N LYS A 602 -42.36 35.10 19.67
CA LYS A 602 -43.57 35.84 20.08
C LYS A 602 -44.44 36.32 18.91
N HIS A 603 -43.82 36.80 17.83
CA HIS A 603 -44.54 37.51 16.76
C HIS A 603 -44.75 36.71 15.47
N PHE A 604 -43.90 35.71 15.20
CA PHE A 604 -43.91 34.98 13.93
C PHE A 604 -44.22 33.48 14.09
N PHE A 605 -44.00 32.89 15.28
CA PHE A 605 -44.09 31.43 15.49
C PHE A 605 -45.06 31.01 16.61
N LYS A 606 -45.96 31.92 17.03
CA LYS A 606 -46.86 31.70 18.17
C LYS A 606 -48.05 30.78 17.86
N ASP A 607 -48.47 30.69 16.59
CA ASP A 607 -49.58 29.85 16.13
C ASP A 607 -49.04 28.62 15.39
N LYS A 608 -49.34 27.41 15.89
CA LYS A 608 -48.96 26.12 15.28
C LYS A 608 -49.81 25.79 14.03
N ASP A 609 -50.12 26.79 13.23
CA ASP A 609 -51.02 26.63 12.09
C ASP A 609 -50.27 26.03 10.89
N LEU A 610 -50.83 24.97 10.29
CA LEU A 610 -50.20 24.21 9.19
C LEU A 610 -49.88 25.08 7.97
N LEU A 611 -50.58 26.21 7.80
CA LEU A 611 -50.41 27.17 6.71
C LEU A 611 -49.11 28.00 6.78
N HIS A 612 -48.35 27.95 7.88
CA HIS A 612 -47.17 28.80 8.09
C HIS A 612 -45.86 28.01 8.23
N ARG A 613 -45.87 26.72 7.86
CA ARG A 613 -44.72 25.82 7.97
C ARG A 613 -43.44 26.38 7.35
N ASP A 614 -43.53 27.08 6.21
CA ASP A 614 -42.38 27.70 5.54
C ASP A 614 -41.68 28.76 6.39
N LYS A 615 -42.43 29.50 7.22
CA LYS A 615 -41.89 30.50 8.14
C LYS A 615 -41.10 29.81 9.27
N HIS A 616 -41.59 28.69 9.79
CA HIS A 616 -40.90 27.94 10.86
C HIS A 616 -39.55 27.38 10.38
N HIS A 617 -39.43 27.00 9.10
CA HIS A 617 -38.17 26.53 8.50
C HIS A 617 -37.24 27.67 8.05
N ALA A 618 -37.66 28.94 8.16
CA ALA A 618 -36.82 30.07 7.79
C ALA A 618 -35.87 30.51 8.92
N PHE A 619 -36.22 30.26 10.18
CA PHE A 619 -35.43 30.67 11.34
C PHE A 619 -34.93 29.45 12.13
N VAL A 620 -33.62 29.21 12.10
CA VAL A 620 -33.04 27.94 12.58
C VAL A 620 -33.02 27.81 14.11
N LEU A 621 -33.24 28.89 14.86
CA LEU A 621 -33.33 28.87 16.33
C LEU A 621 -34.77 28.73 16.84
N ASN A 622 -35.73 28.37 15.98
CA ASN A 622 -37.10 28.13 16.40
C ASN A 622 -37.19 26.91 17.33
N GLY A 623 -37.93 27.04 18.44
CA GLY A 623 -38.07 26.00 19.46
C GLY A 623 -38.69 24.68 18.99
N ASP A 624 -39.31 24.65 17.81
CA ASP A 624 -39.93 23.45 17.24
C ASP A 624 -38.92 22.45 16.61
N PHE A 625 -37.66 22.85 16.33
CA PHE A 625 -36.70 22.02 15.59
C PHE A 625 -35.24 22.22 16.02
N ASN A 626 -34.56 21.20 16.56
CA ASN A 626 -33.11 21.10 16.82
C ASN A 626 -32.44 22.41 17.31
N TYR A 627 -33.17 23.21 18.10
CA TYR A 627 -32.78 24.58 18.41
C TYR A 627 -31.55 24.62 19.32
N LYS A 628 -31.29 23.53 20.05
CA LYS A 628 -30.13 23.41 20.93
C LYS A 628 -28.86 23.29 20.11
N GLU A 629 -28.86 22.37 19.14
CA GLU A 629 -27.76 22.11 18.21
C GLU A 629 -27.50 23.34 17.34
N ASN A 630 -28.56 23.94 16.80
CA ASN A 630 -28.45 25.15 15.99
C ASN A 630 -27.92 26.34 16.80
N LEU A 631 -28.33 26.50 18.06
CA LEU A 631 -27.75 27.56 18.90
C LEU A 631 -26.26 27.32 19.19
N ILE A 632 -25.84 26.06 19.38
CA ILE A 632 -24.42 25.72 19.56
C ILE A 632 -23.62 26.07 18.31
N LEU A 633 -24.09 25.67 17.13
CA LEU A 633 -23.44 25.98 15.84
C LEU A 633 -23.33 27.50 15.62
N LEU A 634 -24.40 28.25 15.91
CA LEU A 634 -24.39 29.71 15.84
C LEU A 634 -23.35 30.31 16.80
N LEU A 635 -23.30 29.84 18.05
CA LEU A 635 -22.35 30.33 19.03
C LEU A 635 -20.89 29.99 18.63
N GLN A 636 -20.65 28.82 18.04
CA GLN A 636 -19.34 28.45 17.49
C GLN A 636 -18.95 29.40 16.34
N GLN A 637 -19.84 29.61 15.38
CA GLN A 637 -19.65 30.56 14.27
C GLN A 637 -19.33 31.96 14.79
N LEU A 638 -20.06 32.41 15.80
CA LEU A 638 -19.90 33.72 16.42
C LEU A 638 -18.54 33.86 17.10
N VAL A 639 -18.20 32.93 17.99
CA VAL A 639 -16.92 32.94 18.72
C VAL A 639 -15.75 32.97 17.72
N ILE A 640 -15.79 32.14 16.69
CA ILE A 640 -14.74 32.10 15.66
C ILE A 640 -14.66 33.41 14.87
N THR A 641 -15.82 34.02 14.58
CA THR A 641 -15.87 35.32 13.89
C THR A 641 -15.26 36.43 14.76
N PHE A 642 -15.56 36.48 16.06
CA PHE A 642 -14.99 37.49 16.96
C PHE A 642 -13.51 37.23 17.27
N MET A 643 -13.06 35.97 17.26
CA MET A 643 -11.64 35.64 17.36
C MET A 643 -10.83 36.27 16.21
N LYS A 644 -11.41 36.42 15.02
CA LYS A 644 -10.76 37.08 13.88
C LYS A 644 -10.29 38.50 14.23
N GLU A 645 -11.08 39.24 15.02
CA GLU A 645 -10.79 40.62 15.42
C GLU A 645 -9.60 40.74 16.39
N LEU A 646 -9.11 39.61 16.93
CA LEU A 646 -7.92 39.61 17.81
C LEU A 646 -6.60 39.71 17.05
N PHE A 647 -6.59 39.43 15.74
CA PHE A 647 -5.37 39.29 14.95
C PHE A 647 -5.23 40.39 13.91
N ASP A 648 -4.07 41.06 13.91
CA ASP A 648 -3.69 42.05 12.88
C ASP A 648 -3.23 41.37 11.58
N GLU A 649 -3.34 42.06 10.44
CA GLU A 649 -2.98 41.50 9.12
C GLU A 649 -1.47 41.22 8.93
N VAL A 650 -0.61 41.77 9.81
CA VAL A 650 0.85 41.77 9.63
C VAL A 650 1.56 40.57 10.30
N ARG A 651 0.86 39.82 11.17
CA ARG A 651 1.45 38.70 11.93
C ARG A 651 1.33 37.36 11.17
N ASP A 652 2.13 36.35 11.56
CA ASP A 652 2.07 34.99 10.97
C ASP A 652 0.69 34.34 11.13
N VAL A 653 0.05 34.59 12.28
CA VAL A 653 -1.37 34.34 12.49
C VAL A 653 -2.12 35.67 12.32
N ASN A 654 -2.99 35.72 11.33
CA ASN A 654 -3.73 36.92 10.95
C ASN A 654 -5.21 36.61 10.68
N SER A 655 -5.98 37.66 10.42
CA SER A 655 -7.43 37.61 10.20
C SER A 655 -7.87 36.70 9.03
N SER A 656 -6.96 36.36 8.10
CA SER A 656 -7.25 35.49 6.96
C SER A 656 -6.94 34.01 7.19
N ASN A 657 -5.98 33.69 8.08
CA ASN A 657 -5.48 32.32 8.25
C ASN A 657 -5.63 31.76 9.68
N TYR A 658 -6.17 32.54 10.62
CA TYR A 658 -6.29 32.16 12.03
C TYR A 658 -7.03 30.85 12.26
N TYR A 659 -8.08 30.55 11.47
CA TYR A 659 -8.85 29.31 11.63
C TYR A 659 -7.98 28.07 11.39
N GLU A 660 -7.15 28.10 10.33
CA GLU A 660 -6.25 27.02 9.96
C GLU A 660 -5.03 26.97 10.90
N LYS A 661 -4.40 28.12 11.17
CA LYS A 661 -3.23 28.24 12.04
C LYS A 661 -3.50 27.84 13.49
N LEU A 662 -4.72 28.07 13.98
CA LEU A 662 -5.18 27.63 15.30
C LEU A 662 -5.83 26.25 15.28
N MET A 663 -5.91 25.59 14.12
CA MET A 663 -6.48 24.24 13.96
C MET A 663 -7.87 24.09 14.59
N LEU A 664 -8.74 25.09 14.42
CA LEU A 664 -10.02 25.17 15.15
C LEU A 664 -11.01 24.06 14.77
N SER A 665 -10.80 23.37 13.64
CA SER A 665 -11.59 22.20 13.27
C SER A 665 -11.51 21.06 14.30
N ILE A 666 -10.40 20.95 15.04
CA ILE A 666 -10.21 19.91 16.07
C ILE A 666 -11.12 20.12 17.28
N PRO A 667 -11.07 21.26 18.01
CA PRO A 667 -11.97 21.50 19.13
C PRO A 667 -13.43 21.56 18.69
N LEU A 668 -13.74 22.08 17.49
CA LEU A 668 -15.10 22.04 16.93
C LEU A 668 -15.63 20.61 16.82
N ARG A 669 -14.85 19.71 16.19
CA ARG A 669 -15.19 18.29 16.07
C ARG A 669 -15.43 17.64 17.42
N ARG A 670 -14.59 17.92 18.43
CA ARG A 670 -14.77 17.39 19.79
C ARG A 670 -16.08 17.85 20.43
N ILE A 671 -16.41 19.14 20.28
CA ILE A 671 -17.67 19.67 20.82
C ILE A 671 -18.87 18.97 20.16
N LEU A 672 -18.88 18.85 18.83
CA LEU A 672 -19.98 18.22 18.09
C LEU A 672 -20.11 16.72 18.40
N LEU A 673 -18.99 16.00 18.57
CA LEU A 673 -19.00 14.59 19.01
C LEU A 673 -19.61 14.41 20.41
N ARG A 674 -19.38 15.34 21.34
CA ARG A 674 -20.00 15.29 22.68
C ARG A 674 -21.54 15.38 22.61
N LEU A 675 -22.09 15.98 21.56
CA LEU A 675 -23.53 16.08 21.31
C LEU A 675 -24.13 14.79 20.70
N GLY A 676 -23.33 13.74 20.50
CA GLY A 676 -23.79 12.44 19.99
C GLY A 676 -23.93 12.36 18.46
N LYS A 677 -23.33 13.30 17.73
CA LYS A 677 -23.39 13.37 16.26
C LYS A 677 -22.58 12.26 15.59
N GLY A 678 -23.12 11.70 14.50
CA GLY A 678 -22.40 10.74 13.65
C GLY A 678 -21.34 11.43 12.78
N GLU A 679 -20.41 10.66 12.20
CA GLU A 679 -19.32 11.20 11.35
C GLU A 679 -19.84 11.98 10.12
N TYR A 680 -20.93 11.52 9.50
CA TYR A 680 -21.53 12.20 8.35
C TYR A 680 -22.12 13.56 8.73
N GLU A 681 -22.89 13.61 9.82
CA GLU A 681 -23.48 14.84 10.34
C GLU A 681 -22.39 15.83 10.74
N LEU A 682 -21.33 15.34 11.39
CA LEU A 682 -20.20 16.15 11.81
C LEU A 682 -19.46 16.78 10.63
N HIS A 683 -19.23 16.03 9.55
CA HIS A 683 -18.62 16.57 8.34
C HIS A 683 -19.49 17.69 7.74
N ARG A 684 -20.80 17.48 7.68
CA ARG A 684 -21.76 18.45 7.13
C ARG A 684 -21.86 19.71 7.98
N GLU A 685 -21.89 19.59 9.31
CA GLU A 685 -21.92 20.73 10.23
C GLU A 685 -20.61 21.55 10.17
N ILE A 686 -19.46 20.89 10.04
CA ILE A 686 -18.17 21.58 9.84
C ILE A 686 -18.15 22.33 8.49
N LEU A 687 -18.67 21.71 7.42
CA LEU A 687 -18.81 22.38 6.12
C LEU A 687 -19.69 23.64 6.23
N LEU A 688 -20.84 23.53 6.87
CA LEU A 688 -21.73 24.66 7.11
C LEU A 688 -21.04 25.77 7.91
N LEU A 689 -20.39 25.45 9.03
CA LEU A 689 -19.65 26.42 9.85
C LEU A 689 -18.60 27.16 9.01
N ASN A 690 -17.83 26.45 8.19
CA ASN A 690 -16.82 27.06 7.32
C ASN A 690 -17.44 28.03 6.31
N ILE A 691 -18.58 27.69 5.71
CA ILE A 691 -19.34 28.60 4.82
C ILE A 691 -19.76 29.85 5.60
N LEU A 692 -20.37 29.67 6.77
CA LEU A 692 -20.87 30.78 7.58
C LEU A 692 -19.77 31.70 8.13
N ILE A 693 -18.57 31.17 8.38
CA ILE A 693 -17.40 31.96 8.80
C ILE A 693 -16.84 32.76 7.61
N GLN A 694 -16.67 32.11 6.45
CA GLN A 694 -16.11 32.73 5.25
C GLN A 694 -16.96 33.89 4.73
N TYR A 695 -18.27 33.67 4.63
CA TYR A 695 -19.21 34.65 4.06
C TYR A 695 -19.80 35.58 5.12
N ASN A 696 -19.33 35.53 6.38
CA ASN A 696 -19.88 36.32 7.49
C ASN A 696 -19.96 37.83 7.17
N GLY A 697 -18.93 38.39 6.52
CA GLY A 697 -18.90 39.81 6.15
C GLY A 697 -20.00 40.21 5.15
N GLN A 698 -20.26 39.36 4.15
CA GLN A 698 -21.33 39.53 3.19
C GLN A 698 -22.71 39.30 3.83
N ILE A 699 -22.84 38.28 4.70
CA ILE A 699 -24.08 37.96 5.42
C ILE A 699 -24.56 39.17 6.24
N ARG A 700 -23.64 39.92 6.88
CA ARG A 700 -23.96 41.16 7.62
C ARG A 700 -24.63 42.22 6.74
N LYS A 701 -24.26 42.28 5.46
CA LYS A 701 -24.73 43.30 4.52
C LYS A 701 -26.07 42.96 3.87
N LEU A 702 -26.54 41.73 4.01
CA LEU A 702 -27.76 41.24 3.35
C LEU A 702 -29.01 42.09 3.63
N PHE A 703 -29.02 42.84 4.75
CA PHE A 703 -30.17 43.63 5.15
C PHE A 703 -29.82 44.95 5.85
N SER A 704 -28.71 45.61 5.46
CA SER A 704 -28.42 46.97 5.93
C SER A 704 -29.36 47.99 5.25
N THR A 705 -29.73 49.04 5.98
CA THR A 705 -30.67 50.09 5.53
C THR A 705 -30.13 50.94 4.37
N GLU A 706 -28.83 50.86 4.08
CA GLU A 706 -28.20 51.58 2.96
C GLU A 706 -28.66 51.07 1.58
N TYR A 707 -29.20 49.84 1.51
CA TYR A 707 -29.61 49.21 0.24
C TYR A 707 -31.13 49.21 0.01
N GLU A 708 -31.93 49.90 0.84
CA GLU A 708 -33.37 50.08 0.61
C GLU A 708 -33.69 50.91 -0.67
N SER A 709 -32.66 51.39 -1.40
CA SER A 709 -32.79 52.23 -2.60
C SER A 709 -32.16 51.68 -3.89
N PHE A 710 -31.61 50.46 -3.89
CA PHE A 710 -30.97 49.88 -5.09
C PHE A 710 -31.67 48.62 -5.62
N SER A 711 -31.72 48.52 -6.95
CA SER A 711 -32.32 47.47 -7.78
C SER A 711 -31.46 46.19 -7.88
N VAL A 712 -30.76 45.82 -6.81
CA VAL A 712 -29.75 44.74 -6.80
C VAL A 712 -29.90 44.01 -5.47
N HIS A 713 -30.32 42.74 -5.46
CA HIS A 713 -30.52 41.95 -4.23
C HIS A 713 -29.21 41.33 -3.73
N PRO A 714 -28.55 41.83 -2.66
CA PRO A 714 -27.27 41.27 -2.17
C PRO A 714 -27.39 39.82 -1.68
N PHE A 715 -28.62 39.39 -1.38
CA PHE A 715 -28.97 38.03 -1.02
C PHE A 715 -28.87 37.04 -2.18
N VAL A 716 -29.08 37.50 -3.42
CA VAL A 716 -28.89 36.67 -4.60
C VAL A 716 -27.40 36.50 -4.89
N ASP A 717 -26.61 37.56 -4.81
CA ASP A 717 -25.18 37.53 -5.08
C ASP A 717 -24.45 36.54 -4.17
N ILE A 718 -24.73 36.60 -2.86
CA ILE A 718 -24.09 35.69 -1.91
C ILE A 718 -24.47 34.22 -2.18
N LEU A 719 -25.71 33.96 -2.62
CA LEU A 719 -26.15 32.60 -2.93
C LEU A 719 -25.43 32.07 -4.16
N ILE A 720 -25.31 32.90 -5.21
CA ILE A 720 -24.56 32.54 -6.41
C ILE A 720 -23.07 32.31 -6.08
N GLU A 721 -22.46 33.14 -5.23
CA GLU A 721 -21.09 32.93 -4.76
C GLU A 721 -20.94 31.60 -4.01
N ILE A 722 -21.82 31.31 -3.04
CA ILE A 722 -21.79 30.06 -2.27
C ILE A 722 -22.00 28.85 -3.18
N MET A 723 -22.95 28.90 -4.12
CA MET A 723 -23.23 27.81 -5.05
C MET A 723 -22.09 27.58 -6.06
N ASN A 724 -21.24 28.57 -6.30
CA ASN A 724 -20.05 28.43 -7.13
C ASN A 724 -18.81 27.96 -6.34
N ASP A 725 -18.77 28.14 -5.02
CA ASP A 725 -17.73 27.61 -4.13
C ASP A 725 -17.87 26.09 -3.95
N ASN A 726 -16.75 25.36 -4.02
CA ASN A 726 -16.71 23.91 -3.79
C ASN A 726 -17.32 23.49 -2.44
N ARG A 727 -17.14 24.28 -1.37
CA ARG A 727 -17.73 24.00 -0.05
C ARG A 727 -19.25 24.10 -0.08
N GLY A 728 -19.77 25.13 -0.76
CA GLY A 728 -21.21 25.31 -0.92
C GLY A 728 -21.82 24.19 -1.74
N LYS A 729 -21.18 23.78 -2.85
CA LYS A 729 -21.60 22.63 -3.67
C LYS A 729 -21.64 21.32 -2.87
N LEU A 730 -20.61 21.06 -2.06
CA LEU A 730 -20.56 19.88 -1.19
C LEU A 730 -21.68 19.92 -0.13
N PHE A 731 -21.92 21.08 0.48
CA PHE A 731 -22.95 21.23 1.52
C PHE A 731 -24.36 21.04 0.96
N ILE A 732 -24.68 21.65 -0.18
CA ILE A 732 -26.00 21.47 -0.83
C ILE A 732 -26.13 20.13 -1.56
N GLY A 733 -25.12 19.26 -1.52
CA GLY A 733 -25.18 17.92 -2.09
C GLY A 733 -25.29 17.90 -3.61
N VAL A 734 -24.44 18.67 -4.31
CA VAL A 734 -24.43 18.66 -5.79
C VAL A 734 -24.00 17.30 -6.31
N ASN A 735 -24.80 16.72 -7.20
CA ASN A 735 -24.54 15.45 -7.88
C ASN A 735 -24.80 15.58 -9.38
N GLU A 736 -24.09 14.81 -10.19
CA GLU A 736 -24.24 14.80 -11.64
C GLU A 736 -24.93 13.51 -12.11
N TYR A 737 -25.95 13.65 -12.96
CA TYR A 737 -26.64 12.55 -13.61
C TYR A 737 -26.92 12.91 -15.07
N GLU A 738 -26.46 12.06 -16.00
CA GLU A 738 -26.58 12.28 -17.46
C GLU A 738 -26.09 13.65 -17.96
N GLY A 739 -25.03 14.19 -17.33
CA GLY A 739 -24.46 15.50 -17.69
C GLY A 739 -25.23 16.70 -17.16
N ILE A 740 -26.22 16.49 -16.27
CA ILE A 740 -26.97 17.54 -15.59
C ILE A 740 -26.64 17.52 -14.09
N THR A 741 -26.37 18.68 -13.52
CA THR A 741 -26.05 18.85 -12.10
C THR A 741 -27.28 19.23 -11.28
N TYR A 742 -27.59 18.41 -10.27
CA TYR A 742 -28.70 18.57 -9.34
C TYR A 742 -28.16 18.88 -7.94
N TYR A 743 -28.95 19.57 -7.10
CA TYR A 743 -28.65 19.78 -5.68
C TYR A 743 -29.76 19.21 -4.78
N ASN A 744 -29.44 18.98 -3.50
CA ASN A 744 -30.39 18.53 -2.48
C ASN A 744 -31.21 19.72 -1.94
N LYS A 745 -32.54 19.66 -2.11
CA LYS A 745 -33.47 20.72 -1.68
C LYS A 745 -33.36 21.02 -0.19
N GLU A 746 -33.38 20.01 0.67
CA GLU A 746 -33.38 20.19 2.12
C GLU A 746 -32.13 20.92 2.61
N SER A 747 -30.97 20.59 2.03
CA SER A 747 -29.70 21.24 2.37
C SER A 747 -29.62 22.67 1.86
N PHE A 748 -30.22 22.96 0.70
CA PHE A 748 -30.36 24.33 0.21
C PHE A 748 -31.31 25.16 1.10
N ASP A 749 -32.45 24.59 1.50
CA ASP A 749 -33.41 25.26 2.40
C ASP A 749 -32.80 25.54 3.78
N GLU A 750 -31.98 24.62 4.30
CA GLU A 750 -31.23 24.82 5.53
C GLU A 750 -30.22 25.98 5.39
N LEU A 751 -29.45 26.03 4.30
CA LEU A 751 -28.52 27.12 4.02
C LEU A 751 -29.25 28.47 4.04
N LEU A 752 -30.41 28.57 3.36
CA LEU A 752 -31.24 29.77 3.34
C LEU A 752 -31.67 30.19 4.76
N GLY A 753 -32.10 29.23 5.58
CA GLY A 753 -32.50 29.48 6.96
C GLY A 753 -31.34 30.03 7.82
N TRP A 754 -30.13 29.50 7.61
CA TRP A 754 -28.92 29.98 8.29
C TRP A 754 -28.52 31.39 7.87
N LEU A 755 -28.50 31.69 6.57
CA LEU A 755 -28.21 33.02 6.04
C LEU A 755 -29.22 34.05 6.59
N PHE A 756 -30.50 33.71 6.59
CA PHE A 756 -31.54 34.55 7.18
C PHE A 756 -31.31 34.78 8.67
N THR A 757 -31.09 33.72 9.44
CA THR A 757 -30.95 33.80 10.89
C THR A 757 -29.75 34.66 11.30
N ILE A 758 -28.58 34.43 10.71
CA ILE A 758 -27.37 35.22 11.02
C ILE A 758 -27.55 36.68 10.62
N SER A 759 -28.14 36.94 9.45
CA SER A 759 -28.35 38.31 8.98
C SER A 759 -29.35 39.11 9.84
N LEU A 760 -30.34 38.45 10.45
CA LEU A 760 -31.21 39.08 11.44
C LEU A 760 -30.44 39.46 12.70
N ILE A 761 -29.61 38.54 13.18
CA ILE A 761 -28.82 38.70 14.40
C ILE A 761 -27.76 39.80 14.27
N GLN A 762 -27.07 39.86 13.13
CA GLN A 762 -25.92 40.74 12.94
C GLN A 762 -26.25 42.13 12.39
N LYS A 763 -27.54 42.52 12.32
CA LYS A 763 -27.96 43.88 11.95
C LYS A 763 -27.41 44.90 12.98
N ASP A 764 -27.08 46.11 12.51
CA ASP A 764 -26.49 47.21 13.29
C ASP A 764 -27.34 47.63 14.51
N TYR A 765 -27.21 46.89 15.61
CA TYR A 765 -27.62 47.31 16.95
C TYR A 765 -26.44 47.90 17.73
N SER A 766 -25.48 48.44 16.99
CA SER A 766 -24.20 48.99 17.43
C SER A 766 -24.30 50.20 18.39
N THR A 767 -25.50 50.66 18.76
CA THR A 767 -25.68 51.92 19.53
C THR A 767 -26.73 51.90 20.63
N GLY A 768 -27.33 50.76 21.00
CA GLY A 768 -28.25 50.72 22.15
C GLY A 768 -28.87 49.34 22.40
N LYS A 769 -29.34 49.08 23.63
CA LYS A 769 -30.02 47.83 23.98
C LYS A 769 -31.17 47.61 23.00
N LEU A 770 -31.21 46.44 22.34
CA LEU A 770 -32.27 46.08 21.40
C LEU A 770 -33.66 46.25 22.04
N SER A 771 -33.76 45.99 23.35
CA SER A 771 -34.93 46.24 24.19
C SER A 771 -35.53 47.65 24.07
N ASP A 772 -34.69 48.66 23.86
CA ASP A 772 -35.11 50.08 23.83
C ASP A 772 -35.58 50.49 22.43
N LYS A 773 -34.94 49.97 21.37
CA LYS A 773 -35.41 50.14 19.98
C LYS A 773 -36.65 49.30 19.66
N LEU A 774 -36.74 48.08 20.19
CA LEU A 774 -37.92 47.21 20.06
C LEU A 774 -39.19 47.86 20.63
N ARG A 775 -39.07 48.77 21.61
CA ARG A 775 -40.21 49.51 22.18
C ARG A 775 -40.68 50.70 21.34
N LEU A 776 -39.82 51.29 20.50
CA LEU A 776 -40.12 52.51 19.74
C LEU A 776 -40.45 52.25 18.25
N GLU A 777 -39.95 51.16 17.65
CA GLU A 777 -40.10 50.86 16.21
C GLU A 777 -40.56 49.42 15.92
N GLU A 778 -41.28 48.78 16.84
CA GLU A 778 -41.74 47.37 16.73
C GLU A 778 -42.42 47.08 15.38
N LYS A 779 -43.30 47.98 14.94
CA LYS A 779 -44.06 47.81 13.68
C LYS A 779 -43.16 47.80 12.43
N LYS A 780 -42.18 48.72 12.35
CA LYS A 780 -41.22 48.77 11.23
C LYS A 780 -40.35 47.51 11.21
N LEU A 781 -39.99 46.98 12.37
CA LEU A 781 -39.22 45.74 12.46
C LEU A 781 -40.04 44.54 11.97
N ILE A 782 -41.33 44.44 12.33
CA ILE A 782 -42.24 43.41 11.83
C ILE A 782 -42.35 43.49 10.30
N GLU A 783 -42.64 44.67 9.75
CA GLU A 783 -42.74 44.89 8.30
C GLU A 783 -41.43 44.52 7.57
N GLY A 784 -40.28 44.92 8.13
CA GLY A 784 -38.97 44.58 7.61
C GLY A 784 -38.70 43.07 7.58
N ILE A 785 -39.03 42.33 8.63
CA ILE A 785 -38.86 40.86 8.68
C ILE A 785 -39.85 40.17 7.73
N GLN A 786 -41.09 40.65 7.63
CA GLN A 786 -42.08 40.12 6.69
C GLN A 786 -41.62 40.23 5.24
N ASN A 787 -41.03 41.37 4.84
CA ASN A 787 -40.48 41.54 3.50
C ASN A 787 -39.35 40.54 3.22
N LYS A 788 -38.47 40.29 4.19
CA LYS A 788 -37.39 39.31 4.03
C LYS A 788 -37.90 37.87 3.94
N LEU A 789 -38.90 37.52 4.74
CA LEU A 789 -39.55 36.21 4.66
C LEU A 789 -40.21 36.01 3.30
N LYS A 790 -40.77 37.06 2.70
CA LYS A 790 -41.31 37.02 1.34
C LYS A 790 -40.21 36.73 0.31
N THR A 791 -39.06 37.41 0.38
CA THR A 791 -37.92 37.14 -0.51
C THR A 791 -37.42 35.69 -0.38
N LEU A 792 -37.36 35.14 0.84
CA LEU A 792 -37.03 33.72 1.04
C LEU A 792 -38.05 32.78 0.39
N SER A 793 -39.34 33.07 0.52
CA SER A 793 -40.39 32.30 -0.13
C SER A 793 -40.29 32.37 -1.66
N GLU A 794 -39.94 33.53 -2.24
CA GLU A 794 -39.72 33.69 -3.68
C GLU A 794 -38.53 32.83 -4.16
N ILE A 795 -37.42 32.80 -3.43
CA ILE A 795 -36.25 31.97 -3.74
C ILE A 795 -36.57 30.47 -3.63
N ARG A 796 -37.38 30.08 -2.63
CA ARG A 796 -37.86 28.69 -2.51
C ARG A 796 -38.76 28.30 -3.68
N SER A 797 -39.62 29.20 -4.15
CA SER A 797 -40.43 28.97 -5.37
C SER A 797 -39.54 28.76 -6.60
N LEU A 798 -38.51 29.60 -6.78
CA LEU A 798 -37.54 29.43 -7.86
C LEU A 798 -36.78 28.10 -7.78
N SER A 799 -36.43 27.65 -6.56
CA SER A 799 -35.81 26.33 -6.32
C SER A 799 -36.73 25.20 -6.82
N ASP A 800 -38.02 25.26 -6.50
CA ASP A 800 -39.00 24.28 -6.96
C ASP A 800 -39.22 24.33 -8.49
N GLU A 801 -39.31 25.53 -9.07
CA GLU A 801 -39.44 25.75 -10.51
C GLU A 801 -38.21 25.27 -11.30
N SER A 802 -37.02 25.33 -10.69
CA SER A 802 -35.77 24.85 -11.30
C SER A 802 -35.72 23.32 -11.39
N SER A 803 -36.65 22.60 -10.76
CA SER A 803 -36.59 21.14 -10.58
C SER A 803 -35.26 20.69 -9.96
N PHE A 804 -34.71 21.52 -9.08
CA PHE A 804 -33.45 21.32 -8.36
C PHE A 804 -32.19 21.21 -9.25
N MET A 805 -32.26 21.73 -10.48
CA MET A 805 -31.10 21.87 -11.36
C MET A 805 -30.35 23.15 -11.01
N ILE A 806 -29.06 23.03 -10.69
CA ILE A 806 -28.28 24.17 -10.19
C ILE A 806 -28.20 25.31 -11.21
N ASP A 807 -27.97 25.00 -12.49
CA ASP A 807 -27.85 26.00 -13.54
C ASP A 807 -29.16 26.75 -13.76
N LYS A 808 -30.30 26.04 -13.72
CA LYS A 808 -31.63 26.66 -13.84
C LYS A 808 -31.97 27.52 -12.63
N LEU A 809 -31.57 27.10 -11.43
CA LEU A 809 -31.74 27.93 -10.23
C LEU A 809 -30.91 29.21 -10.34
N ILE A 810 -29.64 29.11 -10.76
CA ILE A 810 -28.77 30.27 -10.96
C ILE A 810 -29.37 31.21 -12.02
N GLU A 811 -29.86 30.70 -13.15
CA GLU A 811 -30.56 31.51 -14.15
C GLU A 811 -31.81 32.20 -13.57
N GLY A 812 -32.61 31.49 -12.78
CA GLY A 812 -33.80 32.05 -12.13
C GLY A 812 -33.45 33.15 -11.13
N LEU A 813 -32.41 32.95 -10.34
CA LEU A 813 -31.87 33.94 -9.41
C LEU A 813 -31.36 35.19 -10.14
N ILE A 814 -30.64 35.03 -11.25
CA ILE A 814 -30.17 36.15 -12.08
C ILE A 814 -31.34 36.94 -12.71
N ARG A 815 -32.50 36.30 -12.95
CA ARG A 815 -33.68 36.99 -13.52
C ARG A 815 -34.44 37.84 -12.51
N ILE A 816 -34.40 37.48 -11.21
CA ILE A 816 -35.04 38.25 -10.14
C ILE A 816 -34.11 39.32 -9.54
N HIS A 817 -32.81 39.17 -9.75
CA HIS A 817 -31.78 40.18 -9.48
C HIS A 817 -31.76 41.23 -10.59
#